data_AF-A0A6N4QUP7-F1
#
_entry.id   AF-A0A6N4QUP7-F1
#
_cell.length_a   1.000
_cell.length_b   1.000
_cell.length_c   1.000
_cell.angle_alpha   90.00
_cell.angle_beta   90.00
_cell.angle_gamma   90.00
#
_symmetry.space_group_name_H-M   'P 1'
#
loop_
_entity.id
_entity.type
_entity.pdbx_description
1 polymer ?
#
loop_
_entity_poly.entity_id
_entity_poly.type
_entity_poly.pdbx_seq_one_letter_code
_entity_poly.pdbx_strand_id
1 'polypeptide(L)'
;MDHLYPASPANIPSDLTGLNRAHKRNLWLTVIGLILFLLVYLALSGWFAWSSYSLIRHGLDEDGAGFYSWIAGIGSGLIAVFMIKALFFVKKGSVEEEYEITAKDQPQLFHFLYRLADETGAPRPHRVFLSPRVNACVFYDLSMLNFFFPSKKNLEIGLALVNVLSISELKAVLAHEFGHFAQRSMAVGNWVYIAQQIAAHLIGRRDALDDFLRSVSRFDIRVAWIGWSLRLIIWSLRSALESFFNLVVLAQRALSREMEFQADLVAVSVTGSDALIHALHKLQAADEAWETTQGFLVDQVRLGKAAKDIFPVHSKIIDKSRNLWNNPNYGRVPELPSENPQGHRIFTSEIAQPPRMWATHPYNHEREANAKKRYVPGLLDDRSSWLVFDDADSLREKFTDRLLARYETELSKDAEILNAVDQFYEKEYLNSRYRGAYLGRSFARYASSPNEFYGAKIDSVPDALNELYPPSLTEQLEKLRSLEKEKNLLTALKEGFYTPPDGIIRFRGTELKKKELPSAIESLEKDCKELQAEVFAHDQKCRTVHLKAAEQIGQGWPEYLRGLMELLHYAVHSMENIEDSRALLNNVYAVVTADRHVSSQELIRLVSAGNQVYDAIAAVHNHKQNIILDSELLERLELKDWNSAFSEFKFTRATEDNMQQWLEVVDSWINEAIDALYALKQASLEKLLLAEAKIAEKIRNPKTKLEAAPSPSKSVPEYPTLVPGQERKLQTRLDLWDRFQTADGLIPGILRFAVAAGIISGALYLTSFAVFR
;
A
#
# COMPACT_ATOMS: atom_id res chain seq x y z
N MET A 1 -24.02 18.30 28.59
CA MET A 1 -23.05 18.15 27.48
C MET A 1 -21.60 18.09 27.95
N ASP A 2 -21.23 18.71 29.09
CA ASP A 2 -19.85 18.67 29.62
C ASP A 2 -19.32 17.28 30.02
N HIS A 3 -20.18 16.27 30.18
CA HIS A 3 -19.81 14.92 30.60
C HIS A 3 -19.21 14.01 29.50
N LEU A 4 -19.20 14.45 28.23
CA LEU A 4 -18.76 13.64 27.09
C LEU A 4 -17.40 14.06 26.52
N TYR A 5 -16.85 15.19 26.98
CA TYR A 5 -15.52 15.63 26.56
C TYR A 5 -14.48 15.18 27.61
N PRO A 6 -13.51 14.31 27.25
CA PRO A 6 -12.47 13.89 28.18
C PRO A 6 -11.66 15.08 28.68
N ALA A 7 -11.40 15.12 29.99
CA ALA A 7 -10.67 16.22 30.60
C ALA A 7 -9.24 16.32 30.07
N SER A 8 -8.80 17.54 29.77
CA SER A 8 -7.43 17.81 29.31
C SER A 8 -6.44 17.74 30.49
N PRO A 9 -5.18 17.32 30.28
CA PRO A 9 -4.17 17.24 31.34
C PRO A 9 -3.96 18.57 32.08
N ALA A 10 -3.69 18.48 33.38
CA ALA A 10 -3.26 19.62 34.19
C ALA A 10 -1.74 19.83 34.07
N ASN A 11 -1.27 21.08 34.20
CA ASN A 11 0.16 21.45 34.25
C ASN A 11 0.97 21.13 32.96
N ILE A 12 0.45 21.51 31.80
CA ILE A 12 1.14 21.36 30.52
C ILE A 12 2.30 22.37 30.41
N PRO A 13 3.53 21.95 30.05
CA PRO A 13 4.63 22.88 29.80
C PRO A 13 4.29 23.85 28.67
N SER A 14 4.47 25.15 28.90
CA SER A 14 4.09 26.20 27.93
C SER A 14 4.88 26.16 26.60
N ASP A 15 6.04 25.49 26.59
CA ASP A 15 6.89 25.30 25.41
C ASP A 15 6.70 23.93 24.73
N LEU A 16 5.78 23.08 25.21
CA LEU A 16 5.62 21.70 24.73
C LEU A 16 5.31 21.63 23.22
N THR A 17 4.44 22.51 22.73
CA THR A 17 4.00 22.55 21.32
C THR A 17 4.84 23.49 20.44
N GLY A 18 5.95 24.01 20.98
CA GLY A 18 6.82 24.97 20.30
C GLY A 18 7.59 24.38 19.11
N LEU A 19 7.81 25.19 18.08
CA LEU A 19 8.59 24.79 16.91
C LEU A 19 10.06 24.54 17.26
N ASN A 20 10.54 23.31 17.01
CA ASN A 20 11.94 22.96 17.18
C ASN A 20 12.83 23.62 16.09
N ARG A 21 14.16 23.53 16.26
CA ARG A 21 15.12 24.14 15.30
C ARG A 21 15.08 23.48 13.92
N ALA A 22 14.85 22.17 13.85
CA ALA A 22 14.81 21.42 12.60
C ALA A 22 13.59 21.82 11.75
N HIS A 23 12.43 21.94 12.37
CA HIS A 23 11.20 22.46 11.77
C HIS A 23 11.42 23.82 11.13
N LYS A 24 11.96 24.79 11.89
CA LYS A 24 12.22 26.15 11.38
C LYS A 24 13.17 26.14 10.19
N ARG A 25 14.25 25.34 10.26
CA ARG A 25 15.21 25.21 9.15
C ARG A 25 14.56 24.63 7.91
N ASN A 26 13.88 23.48 8.03
CA ASN A 26 13.27 22.79 6.90
C ASN A 26 12.16 23.64 6.28
N LEU A 27 11.38 24.36 7.10
CA LEU A 27 10.37 25.32 6.64
C LEU A 27 10.99 26.40 5.73
N TRP A 28 12.06 27.06 6.18
CA TRP A 28 12.73 28.08 5.39
C TRP A 28 13.37 27.52 4.13
N LEU A 29 13.97 26.32 4.19
CA LEU A 29 14.50 25.65 3.00
C LEU A 29 13.42 25.38 1.95
N THR A 30 12.25 24.88 2.37
CA THR A 30 11.12 24.64 1.45
C THR A 30 10.58 25.94 0.87
N VAL A 31 10.38 26.99 1.69
CA VAL A 31 9.87 28.28 1.23
C VAL A 31 10.83 28.96 0.25
N ILE A 32 12.12 29.04 0.59
CA ILE A 32 13.15 29.60 -0.30
C ILE A 32 13.22 28.79 -1.59
N GLY A 33 13.18 27.46 -1.50
CA GLY A 33 13.16 26.57 -2.65
C GLY A 33 11.98 26.82 -3.59
N LEU A 34 10.76 26.97 -3.05
CA LEU A 34 9.56 27.27 -3.85
C LEU A 34 9.61 28.65 -4.49
N ILE A 35 10.03 29.68 -3.76
CA ILE A 35 10.16 31.03 -4.30
C ILE A 35 11.19 31.03 -5.44
N LEU A 36 12.34 30.40 -5.22
CA LEU A 36 13.38 30.29 -6.25
C LEU A 36 12.87 29.49 -7.47
N PHE A 37 12.13 28.39 -7.27
CA PHE A 37 11.49 27.64 -8.36
C PHE A 37 10.60 28.55 -9.21
N LEU A 38 9.70 29.28 -8.54
CA LEU A 38 8.73 30.15 -9.22
C LEU A 38 9.44 31.29 -9.97
N LEU A 39 10.43 31.92 -9.35
CA LEU A 39 11.20 32.99 -9.99
C LEU A 39 11.95 32.50 -11.23
N VAL A 40 12.63 31.35 -11.14
CA VAL A 40 13.33 30.75 -12.28
C VAL A 40 12.33 30.39 -13.38
N TYR A 41 11.20 29.79 -13.02
CA TYR A 41 10.15 29.41 -13.96
C TYR A 41 9.57 30.61 -14.71
N LEU A 42 9.19 31.67 -13.99
CA LEU A 42 8.63 32.89 -14.56
C LEU A 42 9.67 33.65 -15.39
N ALA A 43 10.94 33.68 -14.94
CA ALA A 43 12.02 34.30 -15.69
C ALA A 43 12.27 33.59 -17.03
N LEU A 44 12.34 32.25 -17.05
CA LEU A 44 12.48 31.48 -18.29
C LEU A 44 11.27 31.66 -19.21
N SER A 45 10.05 31.59 -18.66
CA SER A 45 8.82 31.76 -19.44
C SER A 45 8.75 33.16 -20.07
N GLY A 46 9.02 34.20 -19.27
CA GLY A 46 9.04 35.59 -19.71
C GLY A 46 10.15 35.85 -20.73
N TRP A 47 11.33 35.26 -20.55
CA TRP A 47 12.44 35.37 -21.50
C TRP A 47 12.10 34.80 -22.87
N PHE A 48 11.55 33.60 -22.95
CA PHE A 48 11.19 32.99 -24.24
C PHE A 48 10.01 33.73 -24.90
N ALA A 49 9.07 34.25 -24.12
CA ALA A 49 7.99 35.09 -24.65
C ALA A 49 8.53 36.42 -25.23
N TRP A 50 9.43 37.08 -24.50
CA TRP A 50 10.10 38.30 -24.96
C TRP A 50 10.95 38.04 -26.21
N SER A 51 11.73 36.96 -26.21
CA SER A 51 12.56 36.56 -27.35
C SER A 51 11.71 36.28 -28.58
N SER A 52 10.56 35.61 -28.41
CA SER A 52 9.60 35.39 -29.50
C SER A 52 9.09 36.70 -30.09
N TYR A 53 8.62 37.62 -29.23
CA TYR A 53 8.14 38.94 -29.66
C TYR A 53 9.22 39.73 -30.40
N SER A 54 10.42 39.84 -29.82
CA SER A 54 11.52 40.62 -30.39
C SER A 54 11.98 40.05 -31.74
N LEU A 55 12.18 38.74 -31.84
CA LEU A 55 12.68 38.10 -33.06
C LEU A 55 11.66 38.13 -34.21
N ILE A 56 10.37 37.97 -33.91
CA ILE A 56 9.31 38.12 -34.91
C ILE A 56 9.24 39.56 -35.42
N ARG A 57 9.39 40.55 -34.53
CA ARG A 57 9.42 41.96 -34.89
C ARG A 57 10.61 42.29 -35.80
N HIS A 58 11.83 41.89 -35.42
CA HIS A 58 13.02 42.08 -36.27
C HIS A 58 12.88 41.39 -37.63
N GLY A 59 12.25 40.20 -37.67
CA GLY A 59 11.98 39.49 -38.92
C GLY A 59 10.95 40.15 -39.84
N LEU A 60 10.19 41.14 -39.35
CA LEU A 60 9.28 41.97 -40.15
C LEU A 60 9.96 43.23 -40.70
N ASP A 61 11.03 43.70 -40.03
CA ASP A 61 11.67 45.00 -40.30
C ASP A 61 12.91 44.89 -41.22
N GLU A 62 13.55 43.71 -41.38
CA GLU A 62 14.76 43.52 -42.21
C GLU A 62 14.57 42.64 -43.46
N ASP A 63 14.91 43.20 -44.64
CA ASP A 63 14.96 42.48 -45.92
C ASP A 63 16.20 41.57 -46.01
N GLY A 64 16.02 40.29 -45.71
CA GLY A 64 16.99 39.22 -46.03
C GLY A 64 17.52 38.40 -44.84
N ALA A 65 17.52 38.96 -43.62
CA ALA A 65 17.83 38.21 -42.38
C ALA A 65 16.59 37.58 -41.72
N GLY A 66 15.38 37.93 -42.21
CA GLY A 66 14.11 37.60 -41.57
C GLY A 66 13.84 36.10 -41.38
N PHE A 67 14.28 35.22 -42.28
CA PHE A 67 13.91 33.80 -42.21
C PHE A 67 14.39 33.09 -40.93
N TYR A 68 15.64 33.32 -40.53
CA TYR A 68 16.20 32.70 -39.31
C TYR A 68 15.60 33.33 -38.04
N SER A 69 15.37 34.64 -38.04
CA SER A 69 14.69 35.36 -36.96
C SER A 69 13.24 34.88 -36.79
N TRP A 70 12.53 34.61 -37.89
CA TRP A 70 11.20 34.01 -37.88
C TRP A 70 11.19 32.60 -37.29
N ILE A 71 12.11 31.73 -37.70
CA ILE A 71 12.20 30.37 -37.15
C ILE A 71 12.53 30.40 -35.66
N ALA A 72 13.52 31.20 -35.25
CA ALA A 72 13.91 31.32 -33.85
C ALA A 72 12.82 31.97 -32.99
N GLY A 73 12.09 32.96 -33.54
CA GLY A 73 10.96 33.62 -32.89
C GLY A 73 9.76 32.69 -32.70
N ILE A 74 9.39 31.92 -33.72
CA ILE A 74 8.34 30.89 -33.64
C ILE A 74 8.75 29.78 -32.66
N GLY A 75 9.99 29.29 -32.74
CA GLY A 75 10.53 28.28 -31.83
C GLY A 75 10.51 28.73 -30.36
N SER A 76 10.93 29.97 -30.09
CA SER A 76 10.84 30.59 -28.75
C SER A 76 9.38 30.75 -28.30
N GLY A 77 8.48 31.09 -29.22
CA GLY A 77 7.04 31.20 -28.96
C GLY A 77 6.42 29.85 -28.57
N LEU A 78 6.78 28.76 -29.25
CA LEU A 78 6.34 27.41 -28.91
C LEU A 78 6.83 26.99 -27.51
N ILE A 79 8.07 27.31 -27.15
CA ILE A 79 8.61 27.07 -25.80
C ILE A 79 7.86 27.91 -24.76
N ALA A 80 7.60 29.19 -25.05
CA ALA A 80 6.86 30.08 -24.16
C ALA A 80 5.43 29.57 -23.94
N VAL A 81 4.72 29.16 -25.00
CA VAL A 81 3.37 28.57 -24.91
C VAL A 81 3.41 27.28 -24.10
N PHE A 82 4.39 26.40 -24.32
CA PHE A 82 4.58 25.18 -23.54
C PHE A 82 4.72 25.48 -22.04
N MET A 83 5.52 26.48 -21.68
CA MET A 83 5.73 26.90 -20.28
C MET A 83 4.50 27.60 -19.69
N ILE A 84 3.88 28.52 -20.41
CA ILE A 84 2.74 29.31 -19.92
C ILE A 84 1.50 28.42 -19.76
N LYS A 85 1.27 27.48 -20.69
CA LYS A 85 0.12 26.55 -20.65
C LYS A 85 0.06 25.80 -19.32
N ALA A 86 1.19 25.32 -18.80
CA ALA A 86 1.23 24.54 -17.56
C ALA A 86 0.73 25.31 -16.32
N LEU A 87 0.69 26.65 -16.36
CA LEU A 87 0.13 27.48 -15.27
C LEU A 87 -1.42 27.44 -15.20
N PHE A 88 -2.10 27.01 -16.27
CA PHE A 88 -3.57 27.07 -16.36
C PHE A 88 -4.28 25.71 -16.19
N PHE A 89 -3.55 24.60 -16.13
CA PHE A 89 -4.11 23.24 -16.12
C PHE A 89 -4.07 22.55 -14.74
N VAL A 90 -4.44 23.27 -13.67
CA VAL A 90 -4.56 22.70 -12.33
C VAL A 90 -5.90 21.97 -12.18
N LYS A 91 -5.83 20.64 -11.97
CA LYS A 91 -7.02 19.81 -11.76
C LYS A 91 -7.62 20.12 -10.40
N LYS A 92 -8.92 20.41 -10.36
CA LYS A 92 -9.70 20.39 -9.12
C LYS A 92 -9.79 18.94 -8.64
N GLY A 93 -9.48 18.69 -7.37
CA GLY A 93 -9.79 17.40 -6.76
C GLY A 93 -11.30 17.18 -6.76
N SER A 94 -11.76 16.00 -7.15
CA SER A 94 -13.15 15.59 -7.01
C SER A 94 -13.34 14.91 -5.64
N VAL A 95 -14.39 15.34 -4.93
CA VAL A 95 -14.77 14.90 -3.57
C VAL A 95 -15.99 13.96 -3.66
N GLU A 96 -16.02 13.11 -4.70
CA GLU A 96 -17.25 12.44 -5.15
C GLU A 96 -17.78 11.38 -4.17
N GLU A 97 -16.99 10.92 -3.20
CA GLU A 97 -17.33 9.80 -2.30
C GLU A 97 -17.59 10.18 -0.83
N GLU A 98 -17.50 11.46 -0.45
CA GLU A 98 -17.54 11.90 0.95
C GLU A 98 -18.96 12.37 1.39
N TYR A 99 -19.38 12.01 2.61
CA TYR A 99 -20.67 12.40 3.19
C TYR A 99 -20.52 13.64 4.07
N GLU A 100 -20.87 14.82 3.55
CA GLU A 100 -20.84 16.05 4.35
C GLU A 100 -21.91 16.05 5.45
N ILE A 101 -21.53 16.49 6.64
CA ILE A 101 -22.43 16.74 7.77
C ILE A 101 -22.30 18.18 8.27
N THR A 102 -23.38 18.69 8.85
CA THR A 102 -23.43 20.04 9.41
C THR A 102 -23.68 20.04 10.92
N ALA A 103 -23.44 21.18 11.56
CA ALA A 103 -23.75 21.39 12.99
C ALA A 103 -25.25 21.26 13.32
N LYS A 104 -26.13 21.28 12.31
CA LYS A 104 -27.56 20.99 12.49
C LYS A 104 -27.84 19.49 12.54
N ASP A 105 -27.08 18.70 11.77
CA ASP A 105 -27.25 17.25 11.68
C ASP A 105 -26.62 16.53 12.87
N GLN A 106 -25.47 17.04 13.33
CA GLN A 106 -24.65 16.43 14.39
C GLN A 106 -24.14 17.51 15.39
N PRO A 107 -25.04 18.21 16.11
CA PRO A 107 -24.66 19.31 17.01
C PRO A 107 -23.62 18.92 18.07
N GLN A 108 -23.70 17.69 18.59
CA GLN A 108 -22.80 17.22 19.64
C GLN A 108 -21.38 17.04 19.13
N LEU A 109 -21.21 16.45 17.94
CA LEU A 109 -19.90 16.34 17.29
C LEU A 109 -19.30 17.73 17.05
N PHE A 110 -20.08 18.67 16.52
CA PHE A 110 -19.57 20.02 16.25
C PHE A 110 -19.20 20.76 17.54
N HIS A 111 -19.93 20.58 18.65
CA HIS A 111 -19.53 21.11 19.95
C HIS A 111 -18.19 20.51 20.41
N PHE A 112 -18.01 19.20 20.27
CA PHE A 112 -16.76 18.52 20.56
C PHE A 112 -15.59 19.08 19.73
N LEU A 113 -15.79 19.21 18.41
CA LEU A 113 -14.79 19.74 17.47
C LEU A 113 -14.45 21.21 17.76
N TYR A 114 -15.44 22.05 18.06
CA TYR A 114 -15.20 23.47 18.36
C TYR A 114 -14.45 23.65 19.67
N ARG A 115 -14.80 22.88 20.71
CA ARG A 115 -14.04 22.90 21.96
C ARG A 115 -12.60 22.45 21.74
N LEU A 116 -12.39 21.38 20.96
CA LEU A 116 -11.05 20.93 20.61
C LEU A 116 -10.26 21.97 19.80
N ALA A 117 -10.91 22.66 18.87
CA ALA A 117 -10.31 23.77 18.12
C ALA A 117 -9.86 24.90 19.07
N ASP A 118 -10.73 25.27 20.01
CA ASP A 118 -10.47 26.32 20.99
C ASP A 118 -9.32 25.92 21.95
N GLU A 119 -9.25 24.65 22.39
CA GLU A 119 -8.16 24.14 23.25
C GLU A 119 -6.81 24.01 22.52
N THR A 120 -6.82 23.67 21.23
CA THR A 120 -5.59 23.52 20.42
C THR A 120 -5.13 24.84 19.77
N GLY A 121 -5.93 25.91 19.87
CA GLY A 121 -5.66 27.20 19.21
C GLY A 121 -5.81 27.13 17.68
N ALA A 122 -6.53 26.14 17.17
CA ALA A 122 -6.72 25.87 15.76
C ALA A 122 -7.99 26.55 15.23
N PRO A 123 -8.03 26.94 13.94
CA PRO A 123 -9.27 27.39 13.30
C PRO A 123 -10.30 26.25 13.26
N ARG A 124 -11.58 26.60 13.41
CA ARG A 124 -12.70 25.66 13.28
C ARG A 124 -12.79 25.10 11.85
N PRO A 125 -13.20 23.83 11.67
CA PRO A 125 -13.35 23.22 10.34
C PRO A 125 -14.43 23.94 9.53
N HIS A 126 -14.17 24.15 8.23
CA HIS A 126 -15.13 24.77 7.33
C HIS A 126 -16.28 23.82 6.99
N ARG A 127 -15.94 22.58 6.62
CA ARG A 127 -16.86 21.48 6.32
C ARG A 127 -16.32 20.21 6.98
N VAL A 128 -17.23 19.34 7.41
CA VAL A 128 -16.90 18.06 8.03
C VAL A 128 -17.52 16.96 7.18
N PHE A 129 -16.72 15.96 6.84
CA PHE A 129 -17.10 14.84 5.99
C PHE A 129 -16.93 13.53 6.74
N LEU A 130 -17.82 12.58 6.49
CA LEU A 130 -17.72 11.21 6.98
C LEU A 130 -17.32 10.28 5.84
N SER A 131 -16.47 9.31 6.16
CA SER A 131 -15.96 8.33 5.20
C SER A 131 -15.94 6.91 5.79
N PRO A 132 -15.82 5.86 4.96
CA PRO A 132 -15.76 4.49 5.45
C PRO A 132 -14.37 4.11 5.97
N ARG A 133 -13.40 5.01 5.90
CA ARG A 133 -11.99 4.68 6.14
C ARG A 133 -11.70 4.55 7.64
N VAL A 134 -10.63 3.85 7.97
CA VAL A 134 -10.07 3.81 9.34
C VAL A 134 -9.21 5.08 9.59
N ASN A 135 -9.58 6.23 9.02
CA ASN A 135 -8.73 7.42 8.94
C ASN A 135 -9.42 8.68 9.45
N ALA A 136 -8.65 9.69 9.84
CA ALA A 136 -9.12 11.07 9.94
C ALA A 136 -8.09 11.95 9.24
N CYS A 137 -8.52 12.93 8.45
CA CYS A 137 -7.57 13.78 7.75
C CYS A 137 -8.06 15.21 7.55
N VAL A 138 -7.11 16.14 7.50
CA VAL A 138 -7.35 17.53 7.07
C VAL A 138 -7.08 17.68 5.59
N PHE A 139 -8.07 18.19 4.85
CA PHE A 139 -7.90 18.50 3.43
C PHE A 139 -8.44 19.89 3.06
N TYR A 140 -8.21 20.31 1.83
CA TYR A 140 -8.55 21.66 1.35
C TYR A 140 -9.17 21.62 -0.04
N ASP A 141 -10.03 22.58 -0.32
CA ASP A 141 -10.49 22.84 -1.69
C ASP A 141 -9.33 23.43 -2.50
N LEU A 142 -8.76 22.64 -3.41
CA LEU A 142 -7.62 23.05 -4.23
C LEU A 142 -8.06 24.01 -5.34
N SER A 143 -7.48 25.21 -5.36
CA SER A 143 -7.67 26.22 -6.40
C SER A 143 -6.39 27.03 -6.62
N MET A 144 -6.19 27.53 -7.84
CA MET A 144 -5.08 28.46 -8.17
C MET A 144 -5.14 29.74 -7.35
N LEU A 145 -6.34 30.15 -6.93
CA LEU A 145 -6.54 31.30 -6.05
C LEU A 145 -5.90 31.08 -4.66
N ASN A 146 -5.64 29.83 -4.27
CA ASN A 146 -5.02 29.51 -2.98
C ASN A 146 -3.53 29.88 -2.90
N PHE A 147 -2.92 30.28 -4.03
CA PHE A 147 -1.60 30.89 -4.01
C PHE A 147 -1.64 32.30 -3.39
N PHE A 148 -2.76 33.01 -3.56
CA PHE A 148 -2.95 34.40 -3.10
C PHE A 148 -3.84 34.50 -1.86
N PHE A 149 -4.72 33.52 -1.63
CA PHE A 149 -5.65 33.50 -0.50
C PHE A 149 -5.54 32.18 0.31
N PRO A 150 -5.71 32.21 1.65
CA PRO A 150 -5.72 30.98 2.43
C PRO A 150 -6.86 30.04 2.02
N SER A 151 -6.56 28.77 1.80
CA SER A 151 -7.59 27.75 1.57
C SER A 151 -8.36 27.44 2.85
N LYS A 152 -9.66 27.16 2.69
CA LYS A 152 -10.49 26.69 3.81
C LYS A 152 -10.15 25.23 4.11
N LYS A 153 -10.05 24.91 5.40
CA LYS A 153 -9.70 23.57 5.91
C LYS A 153 -10.98 22.76 6.15
N ASN A 154 -11.08 21.61 5.52
CA ASN A 154 -12.11 20.62 5.72
C ASN A 154 -11.55 19.48 6.57
N LEU A 155 -12.42 18.77 7.29
CA LEU A 155 -12.07 17.63 8.12
C LEU A 155 -12.83 16.40 7.64
N GLU A 156 -12.11 15.31 7.36
CA GLU A 156 -12.66 13.98 7.15
C GLU A 156 -12.57 13.19 8.45
N ILE A 157 -13.67 12.54 8.86
CA ILE A 157 -13.72 11.60 9.98
C ILE A 157 -14.22 10.25 9.46
N GLY A 158 -13.34 9.27 9.45
CA GLY A 158 -13.65 7.90 9.09
C GLY A 158 -14.47 7.22 10.16
N LEU A 159 -15.60 6.62 9.80
CA LEU A 159 -16.47 5.97 10.77
C LEU A 159 -15.93 4.61 11.23
N ALA A 160 -15.12 3.93 10.41
CA ALA A 160 -14.44 2.71 10.82
C ALA A 160 -13.36 2.98 11.89
N LEU A 161 -12.77 4.18 11.89
CA LEU A 161 -11.90 4.67 12.96
C LEU A 161 -12.69 4.87 14.27
N VAL A 162 -13.81 5.60 14.19
CA VAL A 162 -14.71 5.87 15.32
C VAL A 162 -15.20 4.56 15.96
N ASN A 163 -15.40 3.51 15.16
CA ASN A 163 -15.88 2.23 15.66
C ASN A 163 -14.93 1.53 16.64
N VAL A 164 -13.62 1.77 16.53
CA VAL A 164 -12.59 1.04 17.29
C VAL A 164 -12.02 1.87 18.45
N LEU A 165 -11.97 3.20 18.28
CA LEU A 165 -11.35 4.07 19.27
C LEU A 165 -12.27 4.37 20.46
N SER A 166 -11.68 4.57 21.64
CA SER A 166 -12.34 5.22 22.76
C SER A 166 -12.41 6.74 22.58
N ILE A 167 -13.26 7.45 23.35
CA ILE A 167 -13.40 8.90 23.21
C ILE A 167 -12.05 9.62 23.43
N SER A 168 -11.20 9.15 24.33
CA SER A 168 -9.88 9.75 24.56
C SER A 168 -8.91 9.54 23.39
N GLU A 169 -8.96 8.35 22.78
CA GLU A 169 -8.17 8.02 21.60
C GLU A 169 -8.66 8.83 20.38
N LEU A 170 -9.98 8.94 20.17
CA LEU A 170 -10.56 9.78 19.12
C LEU A 170 -10.20 11.26 19.35
N LYS A 171 -10.29 11.75 20.59
CA LYS A 171 -9.83 13.10 20.94
C LYS A 171 -8.36 13.29 20.57
N ALA A 172 -7.50 12.30 20.81
CA ALA A 172 -6.08 12.39 20.51
C ALA A 172 -5.81 12.42 19.00
N VAL A 173 -6.48 11.55 18.22
CA VAL A 173 -6.36 11.53 16.75
C VAL A 173 -6.88 12.83 16.15
N LEU A 174 -8.06 13.30 16.57
CA LEU A 174 -8.57 14.59 16.12
C LEU A 174 -7.65 15.73 16.56
N ALA A 175 -7.12 15.73 17.79
CA ALA A 175 -6.20 16.76 18.25
C ALA A 175 -4.92 16.83 17.42
N HIS A 176 -4.43 15.69 16.95
CA HIS A 176 -3.32 15.61 16.00
C HIS A 176 -3.70 16.29 14.67
N GLU A 177 -4.86 15.97 14.09
CA GLU A 177 -5.37 16.66 12.90
C GLU A 177 -5.51 18.18 13.12
N PHE A 178 -6.04 18.60 14.27
CA PHE A 178 -6.14 20.01 14.67
C PHE A 178 -4.76 20.66 14.90
N GLY A 179 -3.74 19.88 15.24
CA GLY A 179 -2.33 20.30 15.21
C GLY A 179 -1.94 20.81 13.82
N HIS A 180 -2.35 20.12 12.75
CA HIS A 180 -2.18 20.62 11.40
C HIS A 180 -3.08 21.83 11.08
N PHE A 181 -4.26 21.96 11.70
CA PHE A 181 -5.08 23.18 11.58
C PHE A 181 -4.35 24.42 12.13
N ALA A 182 -3.67 24.31 13.28
CA ALA A 182 -2.96 25.43 13.91
C ALA A 182 -1.62 25.79 13.22
N GLN A 183 -0.97 24.82 12.56
CA GLN A 183 0.32 25.03 11.93
C GLN A 183 0.23 25.92 10.66
N ARG A 184 0.94 27.05 10.66
CA ARG A 184 1.09 27.91 9.46
C ARG A 184 1.91 27.24 8.34
N SER A 185 2.78 26.29 8.70
CA SER A 185 3.60 25.52 7.75
C SER A 185 2.79 24.69 6.76
N MET A 186 1.53 24.35 7.08
CA MET A 186 0.59 23.68 6.15
C MET A 186 0.39 24.45 4.84
N ALA A 187 0.41 25.79 4.86
CA ALA A 187 0.27 26.60 3.64
C ALA A 187 1.40 26.32 2.63
N VAL A 188 2.60 26.01 3.13
CA VAL A 188 3.76 25.65 2.31
C VAL A 188 3.52 24.31 1.61
N GLY A 189 2.88 23.34 2.27
CA GLY A 189 2.48 22.08 1.66
C GLY A 189 1.55 22.28 0.44
N ASN A 190 0.56 23.17 0.57
CA ASN A 190 -0.35 23.51 -0.54
C ASN A 190 0.40 24.14 -1.72
N TRP A 191 1.37 25.04 -1.46
CA TRP A 191 2.20 25.62 -2.52
C TRP A 191 3.08 24.58 -3.21
N VAL A 192 3.65 23.63 -2.45
CA VAL A 192 4.41 22.51 -3.03
C VAL A 192 3.50 21.65 -3.91
N TYR A 193 2.27 21.35 -3.47
CA TYR A 193 1.33 20.56 -4.26
C TYR A 193 0.96 21.24 -5.59
N ILE A 194 0.69 22.55 -5.58
CA ILE A 194 0.42 23.32 -6.80
C ILE A 194 1.65 23.29 -7.72
N ALA A 195 2.85 23.53 -7.18
CA ALA A 195 4.10 23.46 -7.94
C ALA A 195 4.35 22.05 -8.51
N GLN A 196 3.98 20.99 -7.77
CA GLN A 196 4.03 19.61 -8.22
C GLN A 196 3.05 19.35 -9.36
N GLN A 197 1.84 19.91 -9.33
CA GLN A 197 0.90 19.80 -10.46
C GLN A 197 1.44 20.50 -11.71
N ILE A 198 2.04 21.68 -11.58
CA ILE A 198 2.69 22.40 -12.68
C ILE A 198 3.83 21.54 -13.26
N ALA A 199 4.72 21.03 -12.41
CA ALA A 199 5.81 20.15 -12.82
C ALA A 199 5.28 18.86 -13.47
N ALA A 200 4.30 18.19 -12.87
CA ALA A 200 3.70 16.96 -13.37
C ALA A 200 2.97 17.17 -14.69
N HIS A 201 2.34 18.32 -14.92
CA HIS A 201 1.74 18.64 -16.22
C HIS A 201 2.81 18.87 -17.29
N LEU A 202 3.88 19.59 -16.94
CA LEU A 202 5.01 19.85 -17.82
C LEU A 202 5.74 18.58 -18.22
N ILE A 203 5.85 17.64 -17.28
CA ILE A 203 6.58 16.38 -17.43
C ILE A 203 5.68 15.31 -18.03
N GLY A 204 4.45 15.14 -17.55
CA GLY A 204 3.66 13.90 -17.69
C GLY A 204 2.77 13.75 -18.92
N ARG A 205 2.48 14.83 -19.67
CA ARG A 205 1.71 14.68 -20.91
C ARG A 205 2.60 14.74 -22.15
N ARG A 206 2.51 13.70 -22.97
CA ARG A 206 2.78 13.83 -24.42
C ARG A 206 1.70 14.75 -24.95
N ASP A 207 2.07 16.00 -25.16
CA ASP A 207 1.16 17.03 -25.62
C ASP A 207 1.12 17.06 -27.14
N ALA A 208 0.08 17.67 -27.73
CA ALA A 208 -0.01 17.90 -29.17
C ALA A 208 1.25 18.58 -29.76
N LEU A 209 1.99 19.34 -28.94
CA LEU A 209 3.28 19.93 -29.29
C LEU A 209 4.37 18.86 -29.48
N ASP A 210 4.43 17.83 -28.63
CA ASP A 210 5.40 16.73 -28.77
C ASP A 210 5.12 15.90 -30.03
N ASP A 211 3.84 15.67 -30.35
CA ASP A 211 3.43 14.96 -31.56
C ASP A 211 3.69 15.79 -32.83
N PHE A 212 3.42 17.10 -32.78
CA PHE A 212 3.80 18.04 -33.84
C PHE A 212 5.31 18.03 -34.08
N LEU A 213 6.13 18.15 -33.03
CA LEU A 213 7.59 18.13 -33.15
C LEU A 213 8.11 16.80 -33.68
N ARG A 214 7.49 15.66 -33.35
CA ARG A 214 7.83 14.36 -33.94
C ARG A 214 7.50 14.29 -35.43
N SER A 215 6.36 14.85 -35.84
CA SER A 215 5.98 14.95 -37.25
C SER A 215 7.02 15.77 -38.03
N VAL A 216 7.38 16.95 -37.52
CA VAL A 216 8.43 17.81 -38.11
C VAL A 216 9.80 17.09 -38.14
N SER A 217 10.13 16.35 -37.08
CA SER A 217 11.39 15.58 -36.98
C SER A 217 11.49 14.42 -37.98
N ARG A 218 10.39 14.01 -38.62
CA ARG A 218 10.31 12.85 -39.54
C ARG A 218 10.05 13.23 -40.99
N PHE A 219 9.88 14.53 -41.28
CA PHE A 219 9.44 15.00 -42.59
C PHE A 219 10.59 15.02 -43.63
N ASP A 220 11.55 15.94 -43.49
CA ASP A 220 12.72 16.09 -44.36
C ASP A 220 13.91 16.54 -43.51
N ILE A 221 15.12 16.02 -43.78
CA ILE A 221 16.34 16.34 -43.03
C ILE A 221 16.67 17.84 -43.00
N ARG A 222 16.24 18.61 -44.02
CA ARG A 222 16.43 20.07 -44.11
C ARG A 222 15.63 20.84 -43.04
N VAL A 223 14.58 20.25 -42.49
CA VAL A 223 13.69 20.86 -41.47
C VAL A 223 13.75 20.08 -40.16
N ALA A 224 14.09 18.78 -40.19
CA ALA A 224 14.12 17.90 -39.04
C ALA A 224 15.06 18.39 -37.92
N TRP A 225 16.17 19.06 -38.26
CA TRP A 225 17.11 19.60 -37.29
C TRP A 225 16.47 20.67 -36.37
N ILE A 226 15.46 21.42 -36.85
CA ILE A 226 14.68 22.37 -36.04
C ILE A 226 13.85 21.61 -35.00
N GLY A 227 13.18 20.54 -35.43
CA GLY A 227 12.43 19.65 -34.56
C GLY A 227 13.30 18.98 -33.49
N TRP A 228 14.49 18.48 -33.87
CA TRP A 228 15.44 17.88 -32.94
C TRP A 228 15.96 18.90 -31.92
N SER A 229 16.28 20.12 -32.36
CA SER A 229 16.77 21.19 -31.50
C SER A 229 15.72 21.60 -30.46
N LEU A 230 14.47 21.82 -30.90
CA LEU A 230 13.36 22.16 -30.00
C LEU A 230 13.05 21.04 -29.01
N ARG A 231 13.07 19.77 -29.46
CA ARG A 231 12.89 18.61 -28.58
C ARG A 231 13.98 18.52 -27.51
N LEU A 232 15.23 18.80 -27.88
CA LEU A 232 16.36 18.81 -26.94
C LEU A 232 16.22 19.94 -25.91
N ILE A 233 15.80 21.14 -26.34
CA ILE A 233 15.56 22.27 -25.43
C ILE A 233 14.40 21.97 -24.48
N ILE A 234 13.30 21.39 -24.97
CA ILE A 234 12.14 21.01 -24.14
C ILE A 234 12.51 19.90 -23.15
N TRP A 235 13.22 18.86 -23.60
CA TRP A 235 13.75 17.81 -22.72
C TRP A 235 14.64 18.42 -21.63
N SER A 236 15.49 19.38 -21.99
CA SER A 236 16.36 20.06 -21.06
C SER A 236 15.59 20.90 -20.05
N LEU A 237 14.60 21.69 -20.49
CA LEU A 237 13.71 22.46 -19.60
C LEU A 237 12.99 21.55 -18.61
N ARG A 238 12.40 20.44 -19.07
CA ARG A 238 11.76 19.43 -18.21
C ARG A 238 12.75 18.87 -17.20
N SER A 239 13.93 18.44 -17.65
CA SER A 239 14.95 17.82 -16.81
C SER A 239 15.50 18.78 -15.75
N ALA A 240 15.77 20.03 -16.09
CA ALA A 240 16.28 21.03 -15.16
C ALA A 240 15.22 21.40 -14.11
N LEU A 241 13.98 21.65 -14.53
CA LEU A 241 12.87 22.00 -13.64
C LEU A 241 12.51 20.85 -12.70
N GLU A 242 12.49 19.61 -13.19
CA GLU A 242 12.26 18.42 -12.36
C GLU A 242 13.38 18.22 -11.33
N SER A 243 14.64 18.36 -11.74
CA SER A 243 15.78 18.20 -10.83
C SER A 243 15.78 19.25 -9.72
N PHE A 244 15.48 20.50 -10.08
CA PHE A 244 15.31 21.58 -9.11
C PHE A 244 14.13 21.31 -8.17
N PHE A 245 12.99 20.88 -8.71
CA PHE A 245 11.79 20.60 -7.94
C PHE A 245 11.97 19.42 -6.98
N ASN A 246 12.72 18.38 -7.37
CA ASN A 246 13.05 17.26 -6.50
C ASN A 246 13.81 17.68 -5.23
N LEU A 247 14.62 18.74 -5.29
CA LEU A 247 15.26 19.32 -4.09
C LEU A 247 14.23 19.97 -3.15
N VAL A 248 13.24 20.66 -3.71
CA VAL A 248 12.13 21.25 -2.95
C VAL A 248 11.29 20.16 -2.29
N VAL A 249 10.99 19.08 -3.02
CA VAL A 249 10.27 17.91 -2.50
C VAL A 249 11.05 17.25 -1.36
N LEU A 250 12.37 17.10 -1.47
CA LEU A 250 13.19 16.56 -0.39
C LEU A 250 13.09 17.40 0.89
N ALA A 251 13.22 18.73 0.76
CA ALA A 251 13.05 19.64 1.90
C ALA A 251 11.63 19.60 2.47
N GLN A 252 10.62 19.52 1.60
CA GLN A 252 9.21 19.40 2.01
C GLN A 252 8.94 18.08 2.75
N ARG A 253 9.50 16.95 2.33
CA ARG A 253 9.37 15.67 3.05
C ARG A 253 9.95 15.77 4.46
N ALA A 254 11.12 16.39 4.59
CA ALA A 254 11.75 16.62 5.90
C ALA A 254 10.93 17.58 6.78
N LEU A 255 10.30 18.61 6.20
CA LEU A 255 9.36 19.48 6.91
C LEU A 255 8.11 18.73 7.34
N SER A 256 7.53 17.91 6.46
CA SER A 256 6.33 17.11 6.74
C SER A 256 6.53 16.25 7.97
N ARG A 257 7.68 15.57 8.10
CA ARG A 257 8.01 14.78 9.28
C ARG A 257 8.02 15.59 10.59
N GLU A 258 8.57 16.79 10.56
CA GLU A 258 8.59 17.67 11.74
C GLU A 258 7.18 18.18 12.09
N MET A 259 6.34 18.43 11.07
CA MET A 259 4.93 18.78 11.26
C MET A 259 4.14 17.67 11.95
N GLU A 260 4.44 16.40 11.65
CA GLU A 260 3.85 15.22 12.31
C GLU A 260 4.22 15.15 13.79
N PHE A 261 5.51 15.28 14.13
CA PHE A 261 5.94 15.29 15.53
C PHE A 261 5.36 16.47 16.30
N GLN A 262 5.20 17.62 15.66
CA GLN A 262 4.54 18.76 16.29
C GLN A 262 3.04 18.50 16.50
N ALA A 263 2.36 17.91 15.53
CA ALA A 263 0.95 17.54 15.66
C ALA A 263 0.73 16.52 16.79
N ASP A 264 1.64 15.55 16.95
CA ASP A 264 1.66 14.63 18.08
C ASP A 264 1.75 15.39 19.41
N LEU A 265 2.63 16.38 19.53
CA LEU A 265 2.76 17.18 20.76
C LEU A 265 1.53 18.05 21.04
N VAL A 266 0.81 18.50 20.01
CA VAL A 266 -0.50 19.16 20.17
C VAL A 266 -1.51 18.17 20.73
N ALA A 267 -1.57 16.94 20.22
CA ALA A 267 -2.42 15.90 20.80
C ALA A 267 -2.08 15.63 22.27
N VAL A 268 -0.80 15.43 22.57
CA VAL A 268 -0.30 15.22 23.95
C VAL A 268 -0.72 16.37 24.88
N SER A 269 -0.73 17.61 24.39
CA SER A 269 -1.12 18.76 25.21
C SER A 269 -2.58 18.72 25.67
N VAL A 270 -3.48 18.05 24.93
CA VAL A 270 -4.92 18.00 25.27
C VAL A 270 -5.41 16.63 25.72
N THR A 271 -4.64 15.55 25.51
CA THR A 271 -5.03 14.18 25.89
C THR A 271 -4.02 13.45 26.77
N GLY A 272 -2.80 13.96 26.92
CA GLY A 272 -1.69 13.26 27.57
C GLY A 272 -0.91 12.36 26.62
N SER A 273 0.20 11.81 27.11
CA SER A 273 1.17 11.10 26.28
C SER A 273 0.71 9.73 25.76
N ASP A 274 -0.28 9.10 26.39
CA ASP A 274 -0.65 7.70 26.11
C ASP A 274 -1.80 7.55 25.13
N ALA A 275 -2.80 8.44 25.15
CA ALA A 275 -4.02 8.31 24.35
C ALA A 275 -3.75 8.22 22.83
N LEU A 276 -2.79 9.01 22.33
CA LEU A 276 -2.36 8.93 20.93
C LEU A 276 -1.71 7.57 20.63
N ILE A 277 -0.83 7.08 21.51
CA ILE A 277 -0.08 5.84 21.29
C ILE A 277 -1.01 4.62 21.33
N HIS A 278 -2.01 4.66 22.21
CA HIS A 278 -3.09 3.68 22.29
C HIS A 278 -3.90 3.64 20.97
N ALA A 279 -4.26 4.81 20.45
CA ALA A 279 -4.91 4.92 19.15
C ALA A 279 -4.03 4.32 18.02
N LEU A 280 -2.76 4.71 17.96
CA LEU A 280 -1.80 4.19 16.97
C LEU A 280 -1.68 2.65 17.02
N HIS A 281 -1.75 2.06 18.21
CA HIS A 281 -1.68 0.62 18.40
C HIS A 281 -2.92 -0.11 17.88
N LYS A 282 -4.11 0.40 18.21
CA LYS A 282 -5.38 -0.18 17.74
C LYS A 282 -5.56 -0.07 16.22
N LEU A 283 -4.94 0.93 15.61
CA LEU A 283 -5.19 1.28 14.22
C LEU A 283 -4.74 0.22 13.21
N GLN A 284 -3.68 -0.55 13.52
CA GLN A 284 -3.30 -1.69 12.68
C GLN A 284 -4.40 -2.76 12.63
N ALA A 285 -4.90 -3.18 13.79
CA ALA A 285 -5.98 -4.17 13.87
C ALA A 285 -7.29 -3.64 13.28
N ALA A 286 -7.56 -2.34 13.43
CA ALA A 286 -8.72 -1.70 12.84
C ALA A 286 -8.70 -1.74 11.31
N ASP A 287 -7.55 -1.43 10.70
CA ASP A 287 -7.35 -1.41 9.24
C ASP A 287 -7.42 -2.82 8.63
N GLU A 288 -6.69 -3.78 9.19
CA GLU A 288 -6.71 -5.18 8.76
C GLU A 288 -8.12 -5.81 8.86
N ALA A 289 -8.82 -5.54 9.97
CA ALA A 289 -10.20 -6.00 10.14
C ALA A 289 -11.15 -5.27 9.19
N TRP A 290 -10.91 -4.00 8.88
CA TRP A 290 -11.74 -3.26 7.93
C TRP A 290 -11.58 -3.77 6.50
N GLU A 291 -10.35 -4.05 6.05
CA GLU A 291 -10.10 -4.69 4.75
C GLU A 291 -10.85 -6.04 4.66
N THR A 292 -10.77 -6.84 5.72
CA THR A 292 -11.52 -8.11 5.83
C THR A 292 -13.04 -7.88 5.80
N THR A 293 -13.53 -6.84 6.48
CA THR A 293 -14.95 -6.46 6.49
C THR A 293 -15.42 -6.08 5.09
N GLN A 294 -14.65 -5.29 4.36
CA GLN A 294 -14.99 -4.88 2.99
C GLN A 294 -15.06 -6.08 2.04
N GLY A 295 -14.07 -6.99 2.10
CA GLY A 295 -14.09 -8.23 1.32
C GLY A 295 -15.32 -9.07 1.63
N PHE A 296 -15.59 -9.31 2.91
CA PHE A 296 -16.77 -10.06 3.36
C PHE A 296 -18.08 -9.43 2.89
N LEU A 297 -18.22 -8.10 2.96
CA LEU A 297 -19.43 -7.41 2.50
C LEU A 297 -19.62 -7.52 0.99
N VAL A 298 -18.56 -7.43 0.19
CA VAL A 298 -18.63 -7.65 -1.26
C VAL A 298 -19.12 -9.07 -1.57
N ASP A 299 -18.66 -10.07 -0.81
CA ASP A 299 -19.12 -11.45 -0.96
C ASP A 299 -20.61 -11.60 -0.60
N GLN A 300 -21.06 -10.98 0.49
CA GLN A 300 -22.49 -11.00 0.86
C GLN A 300 -23.37 -10.30 -0.18
N VAL A 301 -22.91 -9.17 -0.71
CA VAL A 301 -23.60 -8.43 -1.77
C VAL A 301 -23.75 -9.28 -3.04
N ARG A 302 -22.74 -10.08 -3.40
CA ARG A 302 -22.83 -11.04 -4.51
C ARG A 302 -23.87 -12.13 -4.27
N LEU A 303 -24.15 -12.47 -3.02
CA LEU A 303 -25.22 -13.38 -2.61
C LEU A 303 -26.59 -12.68 -2.47
N GLY A 304 -26.69 -11.40 -2.85
CA GLY A 304 -27.92 -10.60 -2.76
C GLY A 304 -28.26 -10.12 -1.35
N LYS A 305 -27.32 -10.20 -0.40
CA LYS A 305 -27.53 -9.84 1.02
C LYS A 305 -26.68 -8.64 1.43
N ALA A 306 -27.23 -7.79 2.28
CA ALA A 306 -26.52 -6.64 2.84
C ALA A 306 -26.86 -6.44 4.32
N ALA A 307 -25.89 -5.98 5.13
CA ALA A 307 -26.17 -5.52 6.49
C ALA A 307 -26.84 -4.15 6.47
N LYS A 308 -27.66 -3.85 7.47
CA LYS A 308 -28.15 -2.49 7.75
C LYS A 308 -27.08 -1.65 8.44
N ASP A 309 -26.31 -2.27 9.33
CA ASP A 309 -25.17 -1.65 9.99
C ASP A 309 -23.92 -2.53 9.81
N ILE A 310 -22.91 -2.00 9.11
CA ILE A 310 -21.64 -2.70 8.85
C ILE A 310 -20.65 -2.63 10.02
N PHE A 311 -20.81 -1.71 10.97
CA PHE A 311 -19.84 -1.52 12.04
C PHE A 311 -19.85 -2.65 13.10
N PRO A 312 -20.99 -3.27 13.45
CA PRO A 312 -21.00 -4.53 14.20
C PRO A 312 -20.25 -5.68 13.51
N VAL A 313 -20.29 -5.75 12.18
CA VAL A 313 -19.53 -6.74 11.38
C VAL A 313 -18.03 -6.51 11.57
N HIS A 314 -17.59 -5.26 11.47
CA HIS A 314 -16.19 -4.86 11.73
C HIS A 314 -15.72 -5.22 13.13
N SER A 315 -16.49 -4.88 14.17
CA SER A 315 -16.18 -5.23 15.56
C SER A 315 -16.09 -6.75 15.78
N LYS A 316 -17.01 -7.50 15.16
CA LYS A 316 -17.01 -8.97 15.24
C LYS A 316 -15.79 -9.59 14.57
N ILE A 317 -15.35 -9.05 13.43
CA ILE A 317 -14.14 -9.50 12.74
C ILE A 317 -12.88 -9.24 13.60
N ILE A 318 -12.81 -8.10 14.30
CA ILE A 318 -11.71 -7.84 15.26
C ILE A 318 -11.71 -8.90 16.37
N ASP A 319 -12.87 -9.20 16.96
CA ASP A 319 -12.99 -10.20 18.02
C ASP A 319 -12.66 -11.61 17.54
N LYS A 320 -13.08 -11.99 16.33
CA LYS A 320 -12.72 -13.26 15.70
C LYS A 320 -11.22 -13.35 15.43
N SER A 321 -10.62 -12.28 14.92
CA SER A 321 -9.19 -12.22 14.62
C SER A 321 -8.34 -12.30 15.90
N ARG A 322 -8.80 -11.71 17.01
CA ARG A 322 -8.14 -11.84 18.33
C ARG A 322 -8.01 -13.30 18.77
N ASN A 323 -9.10 -14.06 18.66
CA ASN A 323 -9.13 -15.48 19.02
C ASN A 323 -8.34 -16.34 18.02
N LEU A 324 -8.44 -16.00 16.73
CA LEU A 324 -7.74 -16.68 15.64
C LEU A 324 -6.21 -16.62 15.82
N TRP A 325 -5.70 -15.43 16.13
CA TRP A 325 -4.26 -15.19 16.35
C TRP A 325 -3.80 -15.61 17.75
N ASN A 326 -4.72 -15.94 18.66
CA ASN A 326 -4.42 -16.16 20.08
C ASN A 326 -3.66 -14.98 20.71
N ASN A 327 -3.93 -13.77 20.24
CA ASN A 327 -3.28 -12.54 20.69
C ASN A 327 -4.31 -11.70 21.47
N PRO A 328 -4.27 -11.66 22.81
CA PRO A 328 -5.25 -10.94 23.62
C PRO A 328 -5.25 -9.42 23.37
N ASN A 329 -4.16 -8.88 22.82
CA ASN A 329 -3.99 -7.46 22.53
C ASN A 329 -4.40 -7.10 21.08
N TYR A 330 -4.91 -8.03 20.27
CA TYR A 330 -5.39 -7.68 18.92
C TYR A 330 -6.62 -6.76 19.02
N GLY A 331 -6.46 -5.52 18.55
CA GLY A 331 -7.47 -4.45 18.67
C GLY A 331 -7.69 -3.96 20.10
N ARG A 332 -6.80 -4.28 21.04
CA ARG A 332 -6.83 -3.84 22.45
C ARG A 332 -5.46 -3.37 22.88
N VAL A 333 -5.41 -2.40 23.78
CA VAL A 333 -4.12 -1.85 24.22
C VAL A 333 -3.70 -2.56 25.51
N PRO A 334 -2.41 -2.90 25.69
CA PRO A 334 -1.90 -3.37 26.97
C PRO A 334 -2.25 -2.38 28.10
N GLU A 335 -2.54 -2.88 29.29
CA GLU A 335 -2.81 -2.01 30.43
C GLU A 335 -1.58 -1.17 30.79
N LEU A 336 -1.80 0.11 31.09
CA LEU A 336 -0.74 0.98 31.57
C LEU A 336 -0.27 0.51 32.95
N PRO A 337 1.05 0.29 33.14
CA PRO A 337 1.55 -0.11 34.44
C PRO A 337 1.36 1.03 35.45
N SER A 338 0.92 0.68 36.66
CA SER A 338 0.77 1.63 37.78
C SER A 338 2.11 2.22 38.22
N GLU A 339 3.20 1.47 38.05
CA GLU A 339 4.56 1.90 38.34
C GLU A 339 5.29 2.34 37.05
N ASN A 340 5.88 3.54 37.08
CA ASN A 340 6.69 4.11 35.98
C ASN A 340 6.00 4.14 34.59
N PRO A 341 4.80 4.72 34.44
CA PRO A 341 4.08 4.77 33.16
C PRO A 341 4.86 5.52 32.06
N GLN A 342 5.67 6.52 32.42
CA GLN A 342 6.56 7.24 31.52
C GLN A 342 7.59 6.35 30.80
N GLY A 343 7.97 5.21 31.39
CA GLY A 343 8.91 4.25 30.84
C GLY A 343 8.25 3.17 29.97
N HIS A 344 6.92 3.04 30.03
CA HIS A 344 6.19 2.04 29.27
C HIS A 344 6.28 2.34 27.77
N ARG A 345 6.63 1.34 26.97
CA ARG A 345 6.72 1.42 25.50
C ARG A 345 5.87 0.31 24.89
N ILE A 346 4.99 0.68 23.97
CA ILE A 346 4.11 -0.25 23.25
C ILE A 346 4.78 -0.71 21.95
N PHE A 347 5.51 0.19 21.30
CA PHE A 347 6.18 -0.12 20.03
C PHE A 347 7.65 -0.48 20.27
N THR A 348 8.07 -1.62 19.75
CA THR A 348 9.49 -1.98 19.68
C THR A 348 10.17 -1.23 18.54
N SER A 349 11.49 -1.01 18.66
CA SER A 349 12.33 -0.44 17.58
C SER A 349 12.56 -1.43 16.42
N GLU A 350 12.01 -2.63 16.51
CA GLU A 350 11.89 -3.55 15.38
C GLU A 350 10.94 -2.91 14.38
N ILE A 351 11.30 -2.92 13.09
CA ILE A 351 10.84 -1.95 12.09
C ILE A 351 9.30 -1.95 11.96
N ALA A 352 8.65 -1.20 12.84
CA ALA A 352 7.23 -0.96 12.89
C ALA A 352 6.94 0.11 11.86
N GLN A 353 6.84 -0.30 10.59
CA GLN A 353 6.14 0.51 9.61
C GLN A 353 4.76 0.84 10.18
N PRO A 354 4.35 2.11 10.16
CA PRO A 354 2.97 2.43 10.43
C PRO A 354 2.10 1.79 9.31
N PRO A 355 0.84 1.38 9.58
CA PRO A 355 -0.07 0.80 8.59
C PRO A 355 -0.16 1.64 7.30
N ARG A 356 -0.67 1.06 6.20
CA ARG A 356 -0.71 1.68 4.84
C ARG A 356 -1.16 3.15 4.85
N MET A 357 -2.10 3.48 5.72
CA MET A 357 -2.65 4.81 5.99
C MET A 357 -1.61 5.89 6.36
N TRP A 358 -0.49 5.49 6.93
CA TRP A 358 0.54 6.37 7.47
C TRP A 358 1.91 6.11 6.85
N ALA A 359 1.98 5.51 5.67
CA ALA A 359 3.23 5.30 4.96
C ALA A 359 4.03 6.60 4.71
N THR A 360 3.37 7.77 4.84
CA THR A 360 3.94 9.12 4.78
C THR A 360 4.33 9.72 6.15
N HIS A 361 3.91 9.10 7.26
CA HIS A 361 4.17 9.55 8.63
C HIS A 361 5.45 8.90 9.21
N PRO A 362 6.07 9.48 10.26
CA PRO A 362 7.16 8.84 10.97
C PRO A 362 6.76 7.50 11.58
N TYR A 363 7.75 6.65 11.88
CA TYR A 363 7.50 5.34 12.51
C TYR A 363 6.83 5.47 13.89
N ASN A 364 5.94 4.53 14.24
CA ASN A 364 5.16 4.57 15.49
C ASN A 364 6.05 4.62 16.74
N HIS A 365 7.20 3.93 16.76
CA HIS A 365 8.16 4.00 17.87
C HIS A 365 8.82 5.38 18.01
N GLU A 366 9.03 6.11 16.91
CA GLU A 366 9.55 7.48 16.94
C GLU A 366 8.49 8.45 17.44
N ARG A 367 7.23 8.26 17.03
CA ARG A 367 6.08 9.03 17.51
C ARG A 367 5.85 8.81 19.01
N GLU A 368 5.95 7.56 19.48
CA GLU A 368 5.92 7.24 20.92
C GLU A 368 7.08 7.88 21.67
N ALA A 369 8.30 7.81 21.14
CA ALA A 369 9.45 8.47 21.73
C ALA A 369 9.27 10.00 21.81
N ASN A 370 8.70 10.62 20.78
CA ASN A 370 8.38 12.04 20.76
C ASN A 370 7.29 12.40 21.79
N ALA A 371 6.18 11.67 21.81
CA ALA A 371 5.05 11.89 22.71
C ALA A 371 5.41 11.68 24.19
N LYS A 372 6.33 10.75 24.48
CA LYS A 372 6.78 10.41 25.84
C LYS A 372 8.10 11.08 26.22
N LYS A 373 8.70 11.91 25.36
CA LYS A 373 9.96 12.63 25.64
C LYS A 373 9.86 13.53 26.87
N ARG A 374 8.72 14.23 26.99
CA ARG A 374 8.30 14.95 28.20
C ARG A 374 6.93 14.40 28.54
N TYR A 375 6.90 13.37 29.39
CA TYR A 375 5.69 12.64 29.69
C TYR A 375 4.64 13.54 30.35
N VAL A 376 3.43 13.58 29.77
CA VAL A 376 2.27 14.30 30.30
C VAL A 376 1.21 13.26 30.68
N PRO A 377 0.91 13.08 31.97
CA PRO A 377 -0.13 12.14 32.39
C PRO A 377 -1.52 12.66 31.96
N GLY A 378 -2.35 11.77 31.42
CA GLY A 378 -3.73 12.05 31.02
C GLY A 378 -4.69 11.00 31.59
N LEU A 379 -5.94 11.40 31.83
CA LEU A 379 -7.00 10.45 32.18
C LEU A 379 -7.53 9.82 30.89
N LEU A 380 -7.49 8.49 30.83
CA LEU A 380 -8.06 7.72 29.73
C LEU A 380 -9.53 7.44 30.00
N ASP A 381 -10.38 7.90 29.10
CA ASP A 381 -11.80 7.60 29.03
C ASP A 381 -12.05 6.57 27.92
N ASP A 382 -12.29 5.32 28.34
CA ASP A 382 -12.45 4.14 27.48
C ASP A 382 -13.87 3.95 26.94
N ARG A 383 -14.78 4.90 27.20
CA ARG A 383 -16.12 4.86 26.59
C ARG A 383 -16.04 4.93 25.07
N SER A 384 -17.08 4.43 24.41
CA SER A 384 -17.16 4.39 22.94
C SER A 384 -17.14 5.79 22.31
N SER A 385 -16.36 5.96 21.25
CA SER A 385 -16.33 7.20 20.45
C SER A 385 -17.65 7.53 19.76
N TRP A 386 -18.51 6.53 19.54
CA TRP A 386 -19.87 6.75 19.02
C TRP A 386 -20.69 7.70 19.89
N LEU A 387 -20.36 7.80 21.19
CA LEU A 387 -21.01 8.75 22.08
C LEU A 387 -20.79 10.21 21.70
N VAL A 388 -19.84 10.54 20.82
CA VAL A 388 -19.62 11.91 20.31
C VAL A 388 -20.68 12.32 19.27
N PHE A 389 -21.35 11.35 18.66
CA PHE A 389 -22.32 11.54 17.58
C PHE A 389 -23.76 11.50 18.13
N ASP A 390 -24.62 12.34 17.56
CA ASP A 390 -26.05 12.33 17.80
C ASP A 390 -26.71 11.18 17.03
N ASP A 391 -27.54 10.38 17.72
CA ASP A 391 -28.25 9.22 17.14
C ASP A 391 -27.33 8.32 16.28
N ALA A 392 -26.26 7.83 16.92
CA ALA A 392 -25.22 7.06 16.26
C ALA A 392 -25.77 5.85 15.48
N ASP A 393 -26.82 5.19 16.00
CA ASP A 393 -27.45 4.06 15.31
C ASP A 393 -28.02 4.47 13.95
N SER A 394 -28.83 5.54 13.91
CA SER A 394 -29.37 6.06 12.64
C SER A 394 -28.29 6.55 11.68
N LEU A 395 -27.22 7.16 12.21
CA LEU A 395 -26.08 7.62 11.40
C LEU A 395 -25.38 6.44 10.71
N ARG A 396 -25.13 5.35 11.44
CA ARG A 396 -24.48 4.14 10.92
C ARG A 396 -25.31 3.45 9.85
N GLU A 397 -26.61 3.33 10.05
CA GLU A 397 -27.53 2.75 9.05
C GLU A 397 -27.55 3.59 7.77
N LYS A 398 -27.78 4.90 7.86
CA LYS A 398 -27.79 5.80 6.68
C LYS A 398 -26.47 5.80 5.93
N PHE A 399 -25.36 5.73 6.66
CA PHE A 399 -24.04 5.67 6.06
C PHE A 399 -23.82 4.34 5.32
N THR A 400 -24.24 3.22 5.92
CA THR A 400 -24.21 1.89 5.30
C THR A 400 -25.05 1.87 4.03
N ASP A 401 -26.28 2.36 4.07
CA ASP A 401 -27.18 2.44 2.92
C ASP A 401 -26.52 3.21 1.76
N ARG A 402 -25.87 4.35 2.05
CA ARG A 402 -25.17 5.13 1.03
C ARG A 402 -23.96 4.41 0.46
N LEU A 403 -23.18 3.72 1.29
CA LEU A 403 -22.03 2.93 0.83
C LEU A 403 -22.47 1.79 -0.10
N LEU A 404 -23.63 1.20 0.20
CA LEU A 404 -24.18 0.07 -0.55
C LEU A 404 -25.12 0.48 -1.69
N ALA A 405 -25.49 1.77 -1.82
CA ALA A 405 -26.45 2.26 -2.81
C ALA A 405 -26.08 1.96 -4.29
N ARG A 406 -24.79 1.70 -4.57
CA ARG A 406 -24.32 1.28 -5.90
C ARG A 406 -24.62 -0.19 -6.21
N TYR A 407 -25.03 -0.96 -5.22
CA TYR A 407 -25.37 -2.38 -5.34
C TYR A 407 -26.89 -2.52 -5.23
N GLU A 408 -27.50 -3.16 -6.22
CA GLU A 408 -28.94 -3.45 -6.22
C GLU A 408 -29.22 -4.66 -5.32
N THR A 409 -29.16 -4.49 -3.99
CA THR A 409 -29.31 -5.59 -3.01
C THR A 409 -30.33 -5.29 -1.92
N GLU A 410 -30.99 -6.34 -1.42
CA GLU A 410 -31.93 -6.24 -0.31
C GLU A 410 -31.21 -6.23 1.05
N LEU A 411 -31.59 -5.29 1.92
CA LEU A 411 -31.08 -5.24 3.29
C LEU A 411 -31.62 -6.43 4.09
N SER A 412 -30.70 -7.26 4.57
CA SER A 412 -30.96 -8.41 5.43
C SER A 412 -31.01 -7.99 6.91
N LYS A 413 -31.35 -8.90 7.82
CA LYS A 413 -31.26 -8.65 9.26
C LYS A 413 -29.79 -8.72 9.69
N ASP A 414 -29.30 -7.76 10.47
CA ASP A 414 -27.90 -7.75 10.92
C ASP A 414 -27.49 -9.03 11.65
N ALA A 415 -28.40 -9.63 12.43
CA ALA A 415 -28.15 -10.92 13.09
C ALA A 415 -27.80 -12.06 12.10
N GLU A 416 -28.39 -12.05 10.90
CA GLU A 416 -28.10 -13.02 9.85
C GLU A 416 -26.69 -12.80 9.29
N ILE A 417 -26.33 -11.56 8.99
CA ILE A 417 -24.99 -11.21 8.49
C ILE A 417 -23.92 -11.50 9.54
N LEU A 418 -24.19 -11.19 10.81
CA LEU A 418 -23.29 -11.52 11.91
C LEU A 418 -23.14 -13.03 12.09
N ASN A 419 -24.18 -13.84 11.87
CA ASN A 419 -24.04 -15.30 11.85
C ASN A 419 -23.22 -15.78 10.64
N ALA A 420 -23.35 -15.15 9.48
CA ALA A 420 -22.51 -15.46 8.33
C ALA A 420 -21.02 -15.15 8.60
N VAL A 421 -20.71 -14.14 9.40
CA VAL A 421 -19.34 -13.93 9.92
C VAL A 421 -18.90 -15.10 10.80
N ASP A 422 -19.76 -15.61 11.70
CA ASP A 422 -19.41 -16.78 12.51
C ASP A 422 -19.10 -17.99 11.62
N GLN A 423 -19.96 -18.28 10.64
CA GLN A 423 -19.79 -19.36 9.67
C GLN A 423 -18.49 -19.20 8.86
N PHE A 424 -18.12 -17.98 8.49
CA PHE A 424 -16.85 -17.72 7.80
C PHE A 424 -15.64 -18.15 8.66
N TYR A 425 -15.71 -17.96 9.98
CA TYR A 425 -14.66 -18.33 10.94
C TYR A 425 -14.81 -19.75 11.51
N GLU A 426 -15.87 -20.50 11.18
CA GLU A 426 -16.04 -21.92 11.52
C GLU A 426 -15.18 -22.86 10.67
N LYS A 427 -14.52 -22.32 9.63
CA LYS A 427 -13.60 -23.08 8.78
C LYS A 427 -12.50 -23.71 9.63
N GLU A 428 -12.24 -24.98 9.37
CA GLU A 428 -11.29 -25.79 10.14
C GLU A 428 -9.89 -25.16 10.16
N TYR A 429 -9.38 -24.67 9.03
CA TYR A 429 -8.05 -24.04 8.99
C TYR A 429 -7.93 -22.75 9.83
N LEU A 430 -9.06 -22.16 10.26
CA LEU A 430 -9.12 -21.00 11.16
C LEU A 430 -9.26 -21.39 12.64
N ASN A 431 -9.31 -22.68 12.96
CA ASN A 431 -9.47 -23.11 14.34
C ASN A 431 -8.21 -22.77 15.18
N SER A 432 -8.41 -22.11 16.32
CA SER A 432 -7.32 -21.66 17.21
C SER A 432 -6.46 -22.82 17.75
N ARG A 433 -6.97 -24.06 17.72
CA ARG A 433 -6.18 -25.27 18.06
C ARG A 433 -4.95 -25.47 17.18
N TYR A 434 -4.96 -24.93 15.96
CA TYR A 434 -3.83 -24.98 15.04
C TYR A 434 -2.78 -23.89 15.31
N ARG A 435 -2.98 -23.04 16.33
CA ARG A 435 -2.01 -22.01 16.76
C ARG A 435 -1.59 -21.04 15.64
N GLY A 436 -2.45 -20.84 14.64
CA GLY A 436 -2.17 -20.01 13.48
C GLY A 436 -1.24 -20.64 12.44
N ALA A 437 -0.98 -21.95 12.51
CA ALA A 437 -0.12 -22.67 11.58
C ALA A 437 -0.57 -22.60 10.12
N TYR A 438 -1.83 -22.26 9.83
CA TYR A 438 -2.32 -22.15 8.45
C TYR A 438 -2.69 -20.72 8.06
N LEU A 439 -2.25 -19.73 8.85
CA LEU A 439 -2.59 -18.32 8.67
C LEU A 439 -1.38 -17.49 8.24
N GLY A 440 -1.56 -16.69 7.19
CA GLY A 440 -0.54 -15.76 6.71
C GLY A 440 0.73 -16.42 6.19
N ARG A 441 0.68 -17.72 5.84
CA ARG A 441 1.78 -18.44 5.20
C ARG A 441 1.27 -19.50 4.19
N SER A 442 1.98 -19.64 3.08
CA SER A 442 1.78 -20.74 2.12
C SER A 442 2.66 -21.94 2.51
N PHE A 443 2.31 -22.68 3.56
CA PHE A 443 3.16 -23.77 4.08
C PHE A 443 3.51 -24.83 3.03
N ALA A 444 2.60 -25.14 2.10
CA ALA A 444 2.83 -26.08 1.00
C ALA A 444 4.02 -25.70 0.11
N ARG A 445 4.36 -24.40 0.04
CA ARG A 445 5.42 -23.85 -0.79
C ARG A 445 6.83 -24.26 -0.33
N TYR A 446 6.98 -24.69 0.92
CA TYR A 446 8.28 -25.02 1.52
C TYR A 446 8.79 -26.42 1.15
N ALA A 447 7.99 -27.20 0.42
CA ALA A 447 8.39 -28.47 -0.15
C ALA A 447 8.52 -28.34 -1.67
N SER A 448 9.49 -29.02 -2.29
CA SER A 448 9.56 -29.11 -3.75
C SER A 448 8.69 -30.23 -4.32
N SER A 449 8.25 -31.16 -3.46
CA SER A 449 7.36 -32.27 -3.77
C SER A 449 6.43 -32.55 -2.59
N PRO A 450 5.17 -32.99 -2.82
CA PRO A 450 4.26 -33.39 -1.74
C PRO A 450 4.85 -34.46 -0.81
N ASN A 451 5.76 -35.30 -1.32
CA ASN A 451 6.39 -36.36 -0.54
C ASN A 451 7.30 -35.86 0.57
N GLU A 452 7.85 -34.64 0.45
CA GLU A 452 8.72 -34.04 1.47
C GLU A 452 7.98 -33.69 2.75
N PHE A 453 6.63 -33.65 2.74
CA PHE A 453 5.85 -33.49 3.96
C PHE A 453 5.80 -34.77 4.82
N TYR A 454 6.29 -35.90 4.31
CA TYR A 454 6.26 -37.17 5.02
C TYR A 454 7.68 -37.63 5.35
N GLY A 455 7.81 -38.49 6.37
CA GLY A 455 9.08 -39.12 6.74
C GLY A 455 9.59 -38.79 8.13
N ALA A 456 8.85 -38.01 8.91
CA ALA A 456 9.18 -37.78 10.32
C ALA A 456 9.14 -39.10 11.12
N LYS A 457 10.12 -39.31 12.01
CA LYS A 457 10.11 -40.48 12.88
C LYS A 457 9.06 -40.31 13.98
N ILE A 458 8.08 -41.22 14.01
CA ILE A 458 6.98 -41.25 14.99
C ILE A 458 7.05 -42.56 15.76
N ASP A 459 7.26 -42.47 17.08
CA ASP A 459 7.35 -43.62 17.98
C ASP A 459 5.96 -44.12 18.42
N SER A 460 5.06 -43.20 18.79
CA SER A 460 3.68 -43.49 19.18
C SER A 460 2.73 -42.51 18.50
N VAL A 461 1.80 -43.02 17.68
CA VAL A 461 0.82 -42.20 16.96
C VAL A 461 -0.14 -41.47 17.91
N PRO A 462 -0.74 -42.12 18.93
CA PRO A 462 -1.65 -41.44 19.86
C PRO A 462 -0.99 -40.30 20.64
N ASP A 463 0.23 -40.50 21.14
CA ASP A 463 0.95 -39.48 21.90
C ASP A 463 1.34 -38.31 20.99
N ALA A 464 1.87 -38.62 19.80
CA ALA A 464 2.25 -37.60 18.82
C ALA A 464 1.04 -36.74 18.38
N LEU A 465 -0.15 -37.33 18.21
CA LEU A 465 -1.39 -36.60 17.89
C LEU A 465 -1.78 -35.58 18.96
N ASN A 466 -1.47 -35.82 20.23
CA ASN A 466 -1.80 -34.90 21.33
C ASN A 466 -0.79 -33.75 21.45
N GLU A 467 0.42 -33.92 20.91
CA GLU A 467 1.52 -32.97 20.98
C GLU A 467 1.72 -32.14 19.70
N LEU A 468 0.89 -32.30 18.67
CA LEU A 468 1.11 -31.66 17.36
C LEU A 468 1.11 -30.14 17.41
N TYR A 469 0.32 -29.49 18.26
CA TYR A 469 0.17 -28.03 18.27
C TYR A 469 0.45 -27.44 19.66
N PRO A 470 1.72 -27.45 20.11
CA PRO A 470 2.10 -26.92 21.41
C PRO A 470 1.90 -25.39 21.48
N PRO A 471 1.69 -24.81 22.67
CA PRO A 471 1.54 -23.36 22.83
C PRO A 471 2.73 -22.55 22.27
N SER A 472 3.95 -23.09 22.34
CA SER A 472 5.17 -22.45 21.81
C SER A 472 5.17 -22.22 20.29
N LEU A 473 4.31 -22.93 19.55
CA LEU A 473 4.20 -22.77 18.10
C LEU A 473 3.73 -21.37 17.70
N THR A 474 2.86 -20.74 18.50
CA THR A 474 2.41 -19.35 18.25
C THR A 474 3.60 -18.40 18.24
N GLU A 475 4.45 -18.45 19.27
CA GLU A 475 5.64 -17.59 19.38
C GLU A 475 6.64 -17.85 18.25
N GLN A 476 6.83 -19.11 17.84
CA GLN A 476 7.71 -19.46 16.71
C GLN A 476 7.20 -18.87 15.39
N LEU A 477 5.89 -18.98 15.11
CA LEU A 477 5.29 -18.44 13.89
C LEU A 477 5.30 -16.91 13.86
N GLU A 478 5.03 -16.27 15.01
CA GLU A 478 5.14 -14.81 15.14
C GLU A 478 6.57 -14.32 14.92
N LYS A 479 7.55 -15.00 15.52
CA LYS A 479 8.98 -14.70 15.31
C LYS A 479 9.37 -14.85 13.84
N LEU A 480 8.90 -15.89 13.16
CA LEU A 480 9.16 -16.09 11.74
C LEU A 480 8.61 -14.93 10.90
N ARG A 481 7.35 -14.54 11.11
CA ARG A 481 6.74 -13.39 10.42
C ARG A 481 7.49 -12.10 10.68
N SER A 482 7.95 -11.89 11.92
CA SER A 482 8.75 -10.71 12.28
C SER A 482 10.08 -10.68 11.52
N LEU A 483 10.82 -11.78 11.51
CA LEU A 483 12.10 -11.89 10.79
C LEU A 483 11.94 -11.70 9.27
N GLU A 484 10.90 -12.30 8.67
CA GLU A 484 10.61 -12.13 7.24
C GLU A 484 10.27 -10.67 6.91
N LYS A 485 9.49 -10.00 7.77
CA LYS A 485 9.20 -8.57 7.66
C LYS A 485 10.46 -7.72 7.78
N GLU A 486 11.31 -7.97 8.77
CA GLU A 486 12.61 -7.29 8.94
C GLU A 486 13.49 -7.43 7.70
N LYS A 487 13.62 -8.66 7.18
CA LYS A 487 14.41 -8.97 5.98
C LYS A 487 13.89 -8.18 4.78
N ASN A 488 12.59 -8.24 4.52
CA ASN A 488 11.97 -7.55 3.37
C ASN A 488 12.17 -6.04 3.45
N LEU A 489 12.13 -5.46 4.65
CA LEU A 489 12.36 -4.03 4.88
C LEU A 489 13.80 -3.62 4.63
N LEU A 490 14.79 -4.38 5.14
CA LEU A 490 16.20 -4.09 4.86
C LEU A 490 16.52 -4.26 3.37
N THR A 491 15.96 -5.27 2.71
CA THR A 491 16.09 -5.46 1.27
C THR A 491 15.51 -4.27 0.50
N ALA A 492 14.32 -3.78 0.88
CA ALA A 492 13.74 -2.60 0.25
C ALA A 492 14.55 -1.32 0.48
N LEU A 493 15.21 -1.16 1.65
CA LEU A 493 16.16 -0.07 1.91
C LEU A 493 17.44 -0.19 1.07
N LYS A 494 17.94 -1.41 0.88
CA LYS A 494 19.14 -1.70 0.05
C LYS A 494 18.89 -1.37 -1.41
N GLU A 495 17.76 -1.83 -1.95
CA GLU A 495 17.36 -1.60 -3.34
C GLU A 495 16.84 -0.17 -3.59
N GLY A 496 16.56 0.60 -2.53
CA GLY A 496 16.18 2.01 -2.63
C GLY A 496 14.69 2.26 -2.84
N PHE A 497 13.86 1.21 -2.77
CA PHE A 497 12.40 1.33 -2.72
C PHE A 497 11.92 2.07 -1.47
N TYR A 498 12.67 1.92 -0.36
CA TYR A 498 12.48 2.71 0.84
C TYR A 498 13.69 3.59 1.13
N THR A 499 13.41 4.76 1.70
CA THR A 499 14.42 5.65 2.27
C THR A 499 14.02 5.97 3.70
N PRO A 500 14.95 5.87 4.67
CA PRO A 500 14.65 6.23 6.04
C PRO A 500 14.39 7.74 6.11
N PRO A 501 13.40 8.21 6.87
CA PRO A 501 12.99 9.62 6.87
C PRO A 501 14.07 10.64 7.27
N ASP A 502 15.07 10.25 8.08
CA ASP A 502 16.27 11.05 8.42
C ASP A 502 17.53 10.64 7.65
N GLY A 503 17.45 9.64 6.78
CA GLY A 503 18.64 9.06 6.16
C GLY A 503 19.44 8.12 7.07
N ILE A 504 18.98 7.84 8.29
CA ILE A 504 19.65 6.93 9.24
C ILE A 504 18.89 5.61 9.27
N ILE A 505 19.58 4.51 8.95
CA ILE A 505 18.99 3.17 9.04
C ILE A 505 19.20 2.70 10.48
N ARG A 506 18.12 2.38 11.20
CA ARG A 506 18.20 1.81 12.55
C ARG A 506 17.72 0.36 12.52
N PHE A 507 18.51 -0.54 13.08
CA PHE A 507 18.20 -1.96 13.13
C PHE A 507 18.60 -2.53 14.50
N ARG A 508 17.64 -3.11 15.21
CA ARG A 508 17.83 -3.72 16.55
C ARG A 508 18.60 -2.81 17.54
N GLY A 509 18.24 -1.52 17.56
CA GLY A 509 18.87 -0.51 18.44
C GLY A 509 20.23 0.01 17.96
N THR A 510 20.71 -0.39 16.79
CA THR A 510 21.98 0.07 16.20
C THR A 510 21.77 0.88 14.93
N GLU A 511 22.61 1.89 14.68
CA GLU A 511 22.62 2.62 13.42
C GLU A 511 23.44 1.85 12.38
N LEU A 512 22.81 1.46 11.28
CA LEU A 512 23.44 0.80 10.15
C LEU A 512 23.78 1.81 9.05
N LYS A 513 24.96 1.67 8.46
CA LYS A 513 25.33 2.35 7.21
C LYS A 513 24.78 1.56 6.03
N LYS A 514 24.50 2.24 4.92
CA LYS A 514 24.02 1.58 3.68
C LYS A 514 24.94 0.44 3.20
N LYS A 515 26.25 0.53 3.46
CA LYS A 515 27.24 -0.52 3.14
C LYS A 515 27.15 -1.77 4.03
N GLU A 516 26.51 -1.67 5.19
CA GLU A 516 26.34 -2.77 6.16
C GLU A 516 25.02 -3.55 5.93
N LEU A 517 24.08 -2.97 5.17
CA LEU A 517 22.82 -3.61 4.79
C LEU A 517 22.98 -5.02 4.20
N PRO A 518 23.92 -5.29 3.26
CA PRO A 518 24.06 -6.63 2.70
C PRO A 518 24.35 -7.69 3.77
N SER A 519 25.23 -7.38 4.73
CA SER A 519 25.59 -8.31 5.80
C SER A 519 24.45 -8.49 6.81
N ALA A 520 23.70 -7.43 7.12
CA ALA A 520 22.52 -7.51 7.98
C ALA A 520 21.40 -8.36 7.34
N ILE A 521 21.16 -8.19 6.04
CA ILE A 521 20.20 -8.99 5.27
C ILE A 521 20.62 -10.46 5.23
N GLU A 522 21.90 -10.75 4.97
CA GLU A 522 22.42 -12.12 4.95
C GLU A 522 22.27 -12.81 6.32
N SER A 523 22.51 -12.08 7.42
CA SER A 523 22.26 -12.59 8.77
C SER A 523 20.77 -12.91 8.99
N LEU A 524 19.86 -12.02 8.58
CA LEU A 524 18.42 -12.26 8.70
C LEU A 524 17.92 -13.38 7.79
N GLU A 525 18.51 -13.54 6.60
CA GLU A 525 18.21 -14.66 5.70
C GLU A 525 18.58 -15.98 6.35
N LYS A 526 19.72 -16.03 7.05
CA LYS A 526 20.13 -17.19 7.83
C LYS A 526 19.16 -17.47 8.99
N ASP A 527 18.84 -16.47 9.80
CA ASP A 527 17.90 -16.60 10.93
C ASP A 527 16.50 -17.05 10.44
N CYS A 528 16.01 -16.47 9.35
CA CYS A 528 14.77 -16.88 8.69
C CYS A 528 14.84 -18.35 8.27
N LYS A 529 15.92 -18.76 7.58
CA LYS A 529 16.05 -20.12 7.05
C LYS A 529 16.10 -21.18 8.15
N GLU A 530 16.80 -20.89 9.25
CA GLU A 530 16.86 -21.77 10.42
C GLU A 530 15.46 -21.95 11.03
N LEU A 531 14.74 -20.86 11.30
CA LEU A 531 13.40 -20.93 11.88
C LEU A 531 12.36 -21.53 10.91
N GLN A 532 12.48 -21.25 9.61
CA GLN A 532 11.65 -21.89 8.58
C GLN A 532 11.85 -23.40 8.55
N ALA A 533 13.08 -23.90 8.73
CA ALA A 533 13.35 -25.32 8.78
C ALA A 533 12.71 -25.98 10.02
N GLU A 534 12.72 -25.30 11.18
CA GLU A 534 12.02 -25.76 12.38
C GLU A 534 10.50 -25.85 12.17
N VAL A 535 9.91 -24.80 11.59
CA VAL A 535 8.48 -24.76 11.27
C VAL A 535 8.11 -25.82 10.22
N PHE A 536 8.94 -26.03 9.21
CA PHE A 536 8.71 -27.07 8.21
C PHE A 536 8.84 -28.49 8.79
N ALA A 537 9.76 -28.71 9.73
CA ALA A 537 9.84 -29.98 10.46
C ALA A 537 8.57 -30.25 11.29
N HIS A 538 7.94 -29.20 11.84
CA HIS A 538 6.62 -29.29 12.46
C HIS A 538 5.53 -29.68 11.46
N ASP A 539 5.51 -29.06 10.27
CA ASP A 539 4.57 -29.42 9.19
C ASP A 539 4.73 -30.89 8.77
N GLN A 540 5.99 -31.34 8.62
CA GLN A 540 6.32 -32.73 8.33
C GLN A 540 5.81 -33.68 9.42
N LYS A 541 6.01 -33.33 10.70
CA LYS A 541 5.48 -34.12 11.83
C LYS A 541 3.96 -34.20 11.76
N CYS A 542 3.27 -33.08 11.50
CA CYS A 542 1.83 -33.05 11.36
C CYS A 542 1.33 -34.00 10.26
N ARG A 543 1.85 -33.88 9.04
CA ARG A 543 1.42 -34.74 7.92
C ARG A 543 1.79 -36.21 8.15
N THR A 544 2.97 -36.49 8.68
CA THR A 544 3.42 -37.87 8.93
C THR A 544 2.58 -38.57 10.01
N VAL A 545 2.25 -37.89 11.11
CA VAL A 545 1.44 -38.49 12.19
C VAL A 545 0.05 -38.87 11.69
N HIS A 546 -0.61 -37.97 10.95
CA HIS A 546 -1.94 -38.25 10.41
C HIS A 546 -1.92 -39.32 9.33
N LEU A 547 -0.89 -39.35 8.48
CA LEU A 547 -0.73 -40.44 7.50
C LEU A 547 -0.56 -41.80 8.18
N LYS A 548 0.30 -41.90 9.20
CA LYS A 548 0.45 -43.16 9.98
C LYS A 548 -0.83 -43.55 10.72
N ALA A 549 -1.58 -42.58 11.24
CA ALA A 549 -2.89 -42.82 11.83
C ALA A 549 -3.88 -43.37 10.80
N ALA A 550 -3.90 -42.79 9.59
CA ALA A 550 -4.70 -43.27 8.47
C ALA A 550 -4.32 -44.70 8.06
N GLU A 551 -3.03 -45.03 8.04
CA GLU A 551 -2.53 -46.37 7.72
C GLU A 551 -2.97 -47.42 8.74
N GLN A 552 -3.06 -47.06 10.03
CA GLN A 552 -3.61 -47.94 11.08
C GLN A 552 -5.11 -48.19 10.92
N ILE A 553 -5.86 -47.20 10.42
CA ILE A 553 -7.30 -47.31 10.19
C ILE A 553 -7.59 -48.09 8.89
N GLY A 554 -6.82 -47.86 7.84
CA GLY A 554 -7.04 -48.40 6.50
C GLY A 554 -8.21 -47.72 5.77
N GLN A 555 -8.96 -48.49 4.97
CA GLN A 555 -10.19 -48.03 4.28
C GLN A 555 -10.01 -46.82 3.33
N GLY A 556 -8.84 -46.68 2.70
CA GLY A 556 -8.58 -45.63 1.70
C GLY A 556 -8.16 -44.27 2.28
N TRP A 557 -8.12 -44.12 3.60
CA TRP A 557 -7.74 -42.85 4.25
C TRP A 557 -6.30 -42.39 3.91
N PRO A 558 -5.28 -43.27 3.82
CA PRO A 558 -3.93 -42.86 3.42
C PRO A 558 -3.89 -42.24 2.02
N GLU A 559 -4.56 -42.86 1.05
CA GLU A 559 -4.64 -42.39 -0.33
C GLU A 559 -5.42 -41.07 -0.41
N TYR A 560 -6.49 -40.94 0.37
CA TYR A 560 -7.29 -39.72 0.43
C TYR A 560 -6.48 -38.52 0.96
N LEU A 561 -5.76 -38.70 2.08
CA LEU A 561 -4.89 -37.64 2.64
C LEU A 561 -3.78 -37.22 1.66
N ARG A 562 -3.14 -38.19 0.99
CA ARG A 562 -2.10 -37.88 -0.02
C ARG A 562 -2.68 -37.10 -1.18
N GLY A 563 -3.84 -37.52 -1.72
CA GLY A 563 -4.50 -36.84 -2.82
C GLY A 563 -4.87 -35.38 -2.51
N LEU A 564 -5.38 -35.11 -1.31
CA LEU A 564 -5.67 -33.74 -0.86
C LEU A 564 -4.40 -32.89 -0.71
N MET A 565 -3.32 -33.46 -0.19
CA MET A 565 -2.03 -32.77 -0.07
C MET A 565 -1.40 -32.48 -1.44
N GLU A 566 -1.52 -33.41 -2.39
CA GLU A 566 -1.07 -33.24 -3.78
C GLU A 566 -1.81 -32.10 -4.48
N LEU A 567 -3.15 -32.04 -4.35
CA LEU A 567 -3.95 -30.93 -4.86
C LEU A 567 -3.58 -29.59 -4.22
N LEU A 568 -3.41 -29.56 -2.90
CA LEU A 568 -3.02 -28.35 -2.19
C LEU A 568 -1.66 -27.83 -2.66
N HIS A 569 -0.68 -28.73 -2.80
CA HIS A 569 0.66 -28.40 -3.29
C HIS A 569 0.60 -27.90 -4.74
N TYR A 570 -0.13 -28.58 -5.62
CA TYR A 570 -0.36 -28.15 -7.00
C TYR A 570 -0.97 -26.74 -7.07
N ALA A 571 -2.03 -26.50 -6.30
CA ALA A 571 -2.74 -25.23 -6.32
C ALA A 571 -1.84 -24.08 -5.85
N VAL A 572 -1.09 -24.28 -4.75
CA VAL A 572 -0.15 -23.29 -4.23
C VAL A 572 0.96 -22.99 -5.25
N HIS A 573 1.65 -24.00 -5.77
CA HIS A 573 2.77 -23.74 -6.68
C HIS A 573 2.34 -23.16 -8.03
N SER A 574 1.20 -23.59 -8.57
CA SER A 574 0.66 -23.03 -9.82
C SER A 574 0.29 -21.55 -9.64
N MET A 575 -0.33 -21.20 -8.50
CA MET A 575 -0.70 -19.83 -8.17
C MET A 575 0.56 -18.96 -8.00
N GLU A 576 1.53 -19.42 -7.21
CA GLU A 576 2.77 -18.67 -6.96
C GLU A 576 3.60 -18.51 -8.25
N ASN A 577 3.59 -19.48 -9.16
CA ASN A 577 4.23 -19.34 -10.48
C ASN A 577 3.57 -18.25 -11.35
N ILE A 578 2.23 -18.14 -11.32
CA ILE A 578 1.51 -17.07 -12.01
C ILE A 578 1.84 -15.72 -11.38
N GLU A 579 1.76 -15.60 -10.05
CA GLU A 579 2.07 -14.35 -9.34
C GLU A 579 3.52 -13.90 -9.55
N ASP A 580 4.49 -14.82 -9.51
CA ASP A 580 5.90 -14.54 -9.77
C ASP A 580 6.14 -14.09 -11.22
N SER A 581 5.49 -14.74 -12.20
CA SER A 581 5.55 -14.28 -13.59
C SER A 581 4.92 -12.91 -13.80
N ARG A 582 3.81 -12.60 -13.09
CA ARG A 582 3.17 -11.28 -13.07
C ARG A 582 4.09 -10.24 -12.44
N ALA A 583 4.76 -10.58 -11.34
CA ALA A 583 5.73 -9.70 -10.70
C ALA A 583 6.91 -9.36 -11.64
N LEU A 584 7.41 -10.34 -12.38
CA LEU A 584 8.41 -10.12 -13.43
C LEU A 584 7.86 -9.21 -14.53
N LEU A 585 6.66 -9.46 -15.05
CA LEU A 585 6.03 -8.61 -16.08
C LEU A 585 5.90 -7.17 -15.61
N ASN A 586 5.40 -6.95 -14.39
CA ASN A 586 5.25 -5.62 -13.81
C ASN A 586 6.60 -4.92 -13.61
N ASN A 587 7.62 -5.66 -13.16
CA ASN A 587 8.98 -5.13 -13.02
C ASN A 587 9.57 -4.74 -14.39
N VAL A 588 9.47 -5.61 -15.39
CA VAL A 588 9.94 -5.34 -16.75
C VAL A 588 9.19 -4.16 -17.34
N TYR A 589 7.86 -4.12 -17.23
CA TYR A 589 7.03 -3.00 -17.67
C TYR A 589 7.47 -1.68 -17.02
N ALA A 590 7.65 -1.66 -15.70
CA ALA A 590 8.10 -0.47 -14.98
C ALA A 590 9.50 0.00 -15.42
N VAL A 591 10.42 -0.94 -15.69
CA VAL A 591 11.77 -0.64 -16.19
C VAL A 591 11.72 -0.09 -17.62
N VAL A 592 11.09 -0.80 -18.56
CA VAL A 592 11.10 -0.41 -19.98
C VAL A 592 10.27 0.84 -20.27
N THR A 593 9.37 1.21 -19.35
CA THR A 593 8.59 2.45 -19.47
C THR A 593 9.18 3.61 -18.64
N ALA A 594 10.29 3.38 -17.93
CA ALA A 594 10.87 4.35 -17.00
C ALA A 594 11.26 5.67 -17.68
N ASP A 595 11.92 5.59 -18.84
CA ASP A 595 12.32 6.75 -19.65
C ASP A 595 11.19 7.24 -20.60
N ARG A 596 10.04 6.54 -20.59
CA ARG A 596 8.84 6.77 -21.42
C ARG A 596 9.06 6.59 -22.91
N HIS A 597 10.13 5.90 -23.31
CA HIS A 597 10.40 5.51 -24.69
C HIS A 597 10.82 4.05 -24.76
N VAL A 598 9.90 3.19 -25.18
CA VAL A 598 10.19 1.77 -25.38
C VAL A 598 10.90 1.56 -26.73
N SER A 599 12.15 1.13 -26.69
CA SER A 599 12.92 0.66 -27.85
C SER A 599 12.48 -0.73 -28.32
N SER A 600 12.87 -1.14 -29.53
CA SER A 600 12.56 -2.49 -30.03
C SER A 600 13.15 -3.60 -29.14
N GLN A 601 14.35 -3.42 -28.58
CA GLN A 601 14.95 -4.39 -27.67
C GLN A 601 14.17 -4.51 -26.36
N GLU A 602 13.69 -3.39 -25.82
CA GLU A 602 12.85 -3.36 -24.63
C GLU A 602 11.47 -3.96 -24.87
N LEU A 603 10.87 -3.72 -26.04
CA LEU A 603 9.63 -4.35 -26.46
C LEU A 603 9.79 -5.88 -26.52
N ILE A 604 10.88 -6.39 -27.08
CA ILE A 604 11.20 -7.83 -27.08
C ILE A 604 11.31 -8.38 -25.66
N ARG A 605 11.96 -7.64 -24.74
CA ARG A 605 12.03 -8.03 -23.32
C ARG A 605 10.66 -8.08 -22.67
N LEU A 606 9.81 -7.08 -22.95
CA LEU A 606 8.44 -7.02 -22.44
C LEU A 606 7.57 -8.17 -22.98
N VAL A 607 7.68 -8.47 -24.27
CA VAL A 607 7.04 -9.62 -24.93
C VAL A 607 7.52 -10.94 -24.32
N SER A 608 8.81 -11.07 -24.03
CA SER A 608 9.36 -12.25 -23.35
C SER A 608 8.78 -12.42 -21.95
N ALA A 609 8.68 -11.34 -21.17
CA ALA A 609 8.06 -11.38 -19.84
C ALA A 609 6.55 -11.72 -19.91
N GLY A 610 5.82 -11.11 -20.86
CA GLY A 610 4.40 -11.41 -21.10
C GLY A 610 4.19 -12.88 -21.50
N ASN A 611 5.07 -13.44 -22.30
CA ASN A 611 5.02 -14.85 -22.67
C ASN A 611 5.29 -15.81 -21.49
N GLN A 612 6.06 -15.41 -20.48
CA GLN A 612 6.20 -16.22 -19.26
C GLN A 612 4.90 -16.27 -18.45
N VAL A 613 4.14 -15.18 -18.41
CA VAL A 613 2.78 -15.16 -17.82
C VAL A 613 1.84 -16.05 -18.63
N TYR A 614 1.87 -15.92 -19.96
CA TYR A 614 1.09 -16.78 -20.84
C TYR A 614 1.38 -18.27 -20.58
N ASP A 615 2.66 -18.65 -20.51
CA ASP A 615 3.06 -20.04 -20.28
C ASP A 615 2.59 -20.57 -18.92
N ALA A 616 2.64 -19.72 -17.87
CA ALA A 616 2.14 -20.08 -16.54
C ALA A 616 0.61 -20.33 -16.53
N ILE A 617 -0.17 -19.46 -17.19
CA ILE A 617 -1.63 -19.62 -17.30
C ILE A 617 -1.99 -20.81 -18.19
N ALA A 618 -1.33 -20.94 -19.36
CA ALA A 618 -1.57 -22.03 -20.30
C ALA A 618 -1.29 -23.40 -19.66
N ALA A 619 -0.29 -23.52 -18.79
CA ALA A 619 -0.03 -24.73 -18.04
C ALA A 619 -1.26 -25.15 -17.20
N VAL A 620 -1.88 -24.22 -16.47
CA VAL A 620 -3.08 -24.49 -15.67
C VAL A 620 -4.26 -24.95 -16.54
N HIS A 621 -4.48 -24.29 -17.68
CA HIS A 621 -5.53 -24.69 -18.63
C HIS A 621 -5.26 -26.04 -19.30
N ASN A 622 -4.00 -26.45 -19.45
CA ASN A 622 -3.65 -27.78 -19.95
C ASN A 622 -3.82 -28.85 -18.86
N HIS A 623 -3.48 -28.54 -17.62
CA HIS A 623 -3.59 -29.47 -16.49
C HIS A 623 -5.03 -29.77 -16.09
N LYS A 624 -5.98 -28.84 -16.32
CA LYS A 624 -7.35 -28.96 -15.80
C LYS A 624 -8.11 -30.23 -16.24
N GLN A 625 -7.74 -30.81 -17.39
CA GLN A 625 -8.36 -32.07 -17.87
C GLN A 625 -7.88 -33.32 -17.12
N ASN A 626 -6.72 -33.23 -16.46
CA ASN A 626 -6.06 -34.36 -15.79
C ASN A 626 -6.14 -34.28 -14.26
N ILE A 627 -6.74 -33.21 -13.72
CA ILE A 627 -7.00 -33.07 -12.29
C ILE A 627 -8.34 -33.72 -11.98
N ILE A 628 -8.34 -34.61 -10.99
CA ILE A 628 -9.53 -35.33 -10.53
C ILE A 628 -9.83 -34.83 -9.12
N LEU A 629 -11.01 -34.24 -8.96
CA LEU A 629 -11.53 -33.84 -7.65
C LEU A 629 -12.55 -34.87 -7.17
N ASP A 630 -12.49 -35.18 -5.87
CA ASP A 630 -13.50 -36.00 -5.22
C ASP A 630 -14.84 -35.25 -5.10
N SER A 631 -15.91 -36.01 -4.85
CA SER A 631 -17.28 -35.48 -4.81
C SER A 631 -17.46 -34.40 -3.76
N GLU A 632 -16.76 -34.48 -2.62
CA GLU A 632 -16.90 -33.48 -1.57
C GLU A 632 -16.20 -32.16 -1.92
N LEU A 633 -15.08 -32.22 -2.66
CA LEU A 633 -14.43 -31.01 -3.19
C LEU A 633 -15.27 -30.36 -4.29
N LEU A 634 -15.84 -31.15 -5.20
CA LEU A 634 -16.73 -30.64 -6.24
C LEU A 634 -17.97 -29.95 -5.66
N GLU A 635 -18.60 -30.57 -4.65
CA GLU A 635 -19.73 -29.97 -3.93
C GLU A 635 -19.33 -28.66 -3.26
N ARG A 636 -18.19 -28.63 -2.56
CA ARG A 636 -17.72 -27.42 -1.86
C ARG A 636 -17.35 -26.27 -2.79
N LEU A 637 -16.82 -26.59 -3.97
CA LEU A 637 -16.49 -25.60 -4.99
C LEU A 637 -17.70 -25.21 -5.86
N GLU A 638 -18.85 -25.86 -5.66
CA GLU A 638 -20.06 -25.69 -6.48
C GLU A 638 -19.81 -25.99 -7.98
N LEU A 639 -18.98 -27.00 -8.25
CA LEU A 639 -18.56 -27.39 -9.59
C LEU A 639 -19.09 -28.76 -9.99
N LYS A 640 -19.42 -28.92 -11.28
CA LYS A 640 -19.72 -30.25 -11.86
C LYS A 640 -18.44 -31.05 -12.09
N ASP A 641 -17.41 -30.37 -12.57
CA ASP A 641 -16.07 -30.88 -12.80
C ASP A 641 -15.07 -29.72 -12.69
N TRP A 642 -13.79 -30.03 -12.56
CA TRP A 642 -12.75 -29.01 -12.44
C TRP A 642 -12.60 -28.13 -13.69
N ASN A 643 -12.94 -28.65 -14.87
CA ASN A 643 -12.87 -27.89 -16.11
C ASN A 643 -13.87 -26.72 -16.12
N SER A 644 -15.00 -26.87 -15.42
CA SER A 644 -16.04 -25.86 -15.24
C SER A 644 -15.61 -24.67 -14.39
N ALA A 645 -14.48 -24.74 -13.69
CA ALA A 645 -13.91 -23.63 -12.94
C ALA A 645 -13.34 -22.52 -13.84
N PHE A 646 -13.13 -22.82 -15.13
CA PHE A 646 -12.47 -21.93 -16.08
C PHE A 646 -13.36 -21.66 -17.29
N SER A 647 -13.25 -20.46 -17.82
CA SER A 647 -13.76 -20.07 -19.13
C SER A 647 -13.01 -20.76 -20.27
N GLU A 648 -13.54 -20.62 -21.48
CA GLU A 648 -12.89 -21.12 -22.69
C GLU A 648 -11.57 -20.37 -22.92
N PHE A 649 -10.45 -21.09 -22.95
CA PHE A 649 -9.13 -20.47 -23.04
C PHE A 649 -8.87 -19.87 -24.43
N LYS A 650 -9.08 -18.56 -24.56
CA LYS A 650 -8.88 -17.78 -25.80
C LYS A 650 -7.69 -16.83 -25.72
N PHE A 651 -6.93 -16.89 -24.63
CA PHE A 651 -5.76 -16.06 -24.46
C PHE A 651 -4.66 -16.46 -25.45
N THR A 652 -3.94 -15.49 -25.98
CA THR A 652 -2.89 -15.71 -26.99
C THR A 652 -1.52 -15.25 -26.48
N ARG A 653 -0.46 -15.73 -27.13
CA ARG A 653 0.90 -15.30 -26.83
C ARG A 653 1.08 -13.80 -27.12
N ALA A 654 1.92 -13.16 -26.32
CA ALA A 654 2.33 -11.79 -26.58
C ALA A 654 3.27 -11.75 -27.80
N THR A 655 3.06 -10.75 -28.65
CA THR A 655 3.90 -10.41 -29.81
C THR A 655 4.17 -8.91 -29.81
N GLU A 656 5.14 -8.46 -30.59
CA GLU A 656 5.42 -7.02 -30.74
C GLU A 656 4.19 -6.26 -31.26
N ASP A 657 3.40 -6.89 -32.14
CA ASP A 657 2.23 -6.26 -32.77
C ASP A 657 1.00 -6.18 -31.85
N ASN A 658 0.83 -7.14 -30.92
CA ASN A 658 -0.36 -7.22 -30.07
C ASN A 658 -0.14 -6.75 -28.62
N MET A 659 1.09 -6.39 -28.23
CA MET A 659 1.48 -6.18 -26.82
C MET A 659 0.57 -5.21 -26.07
N GLN A 660 0.13 -4.12 -26.70
CA GLN A 660 -0.76 -3.15 -26.06
C GLN A 660 -2.11 -3.78 -25.70
N GLN A 661 -2.80 -4.38 -26.68
CA GLN A 661 -4.08 -5.05 -26.48
C GLN A 661 -3.94 -6.23 -25.51
N TRP A 662 -2.79 -6.90 -25.54
CA TRP A 662 -2.47 -8.00 -24.64
C TRP A 662 -2.38 -7.53 -23.18
N LEU A 663 -1.72 -6.39 -22.91
CA LEU A 663 -1.63 -5.78 -21.57
C LEU A 663 -3.00 -5.33 -21.03
N GLU A 664 -3.92 -4.94 -21.90
CA GLU A 664 -5.27 -4.52 -21.50
C GLU A 664 -6.13 -5.68 -20.96
N VAL A 665 -5.82 -6.93 -21.34
CA VAL A 665 -6.63 -8.10 -20.98
C VAL A 665 -5.91 -9.11 -20.08
N VAL A 666 -4.58 -9.06 -19.94
CA VAL A 666 -3.82 -10.06 -19.18
C VAL A 666 -4.28 -10.19 -17.72
N ASP A 667 -4.61 -9.08 -17.06
CA ASP A 667 -5.01 -9.10 -15.65
C ASP A 667 -6.32 -9.89 -15.42
N SER A 668 -7.27 -9.90 -16.37
CA SER A 668 -8.50 -10.69 -16.22
C SER A 668 -8.21 -12.19 -16.28
N TRP A 669 -7.31 -12.62 -17.17
CA TRP A 669 -6.90 -14.03 -17.29
C TRP A 669 -6.08 -14.50 -16.08
N ILE A 670 -5.19 -13.63 -15.58
CA ILE A 670 -4.46 -13.88 -14.33
C ILE A 670 -5.45 -14.08 -13.17
N ASN A 671 -6.38 -13.12 -13.00
CA ASN A 671 -7.31 -13.15 -11.87
C ASN A 671 -8.22 -14.38 -11.93
N GLU A 672 -8.75 -14.74 -13.10
CA GLU A 672 -9.57 -15.96 -13.26
C GLU A 672 -8.79 -17.22 -12.83
N ALA A 673 -7.55 -17.37 -13.29
CA ALA A 673 -6.72 -18.51 -12.94
C ALA A 673 -6.34 -18.54 -11.45
N ILE A 674 -5.98 -17.38 -10.88
CA ILE A 674 -5.65 -17.25 -9.46
C ILE A 674 -6.88 -17.53 -8.60
N ASP A 675 -8.05 -16.99 -8.93
CA ASP A 675 -9.28 -17.19 -8.17
C ASP A 675 -9.67 -18.67 -8.10
N ALA A 676 -9.61 -19.38 -9.23
CA ALA A 676 -9.85 -20.83 -9.28
C ALA A 676 -8.83 -21.61 -8.42
N LEU A 677 -7.53 -21.33 -8.60
CA LEU A 677 -6.47 -22.01 -7.83
C LEU A 677 -6.54 -21.69 -6.33
N TYR A 678 -6.89 -20.46 -5.96
CA TYR A 678 -7.09 -20.04 -4.59
C TYR A 678 -8.27 -20.77 -3.95
N ALA A 679 -9.40 -20.90 -4.66
CA ALA A 679 -10.54 -21.69 -4.21
C ALA A 679 -10.15 -23.16 -4.01
N LEU A 680 -9.41 -23.76 -4.95
CA LEU A 680 -8.91 -25.14 -4.84
C LEU A 680 -7.95 -25.29 -3.65
N LYS A 681 -7.01 -24.35 -3.45
CA LYS A 681 -6.10 -24.31 -2.30
C LYS A 681 -6.89 -24.31 -0.99
N GLN A 682 -7.85 -23.41 -0.82
CA GLN A 682 -8.63 -23.28 0.41
C GLN A 682 -9.52 -24.51 0.65
N ALA A 683 -10.20 -25.01 -0.38
CA ALA A 683 -11.04 -26.20 -0.27
C ALA A 683 -10.23 -27.46 0.07
N SER A 684 -9.07 -27.65 -0.57
CA SER A 684 -8.17 -28.78 -0.33
C SER A 684 -7.59 -28.73 1.08
N LEU A 685 -7.14 -27.56 1.55
CA LEU A 685 -6.63 -27.38 2.91
C LEU A 685 -7.70 -27.68 3.95
N GLU A 686 -8.89 -27.11 3.80
CA GLU A 686 -10.00 -27.38 4.72
C GLU A 686 -10.29 -28.88 4.80
N LYS A 687 -10.47 -29.54 3.65
CA LYS A 687 -10.83 -30.95 3.58
C LYS A 687 -9.73 -31.83 4.16
N LEU A 688 -8.47 -31.47 3.93
CA LEU A 688 -7.32 -32.15 4.52
C LEU A 688 -7.39 -32.08 6.05
N LEU A 689 -7.60 -30.90 6.63
CA LEU A 689 -7.66 -30.74 8.08
C LEU A 689 -8.88 -31.41 8.71
N LEU A 690 -10.04 -31.38 8.05
CA LEU A 690 -11.24 -32.10 8.49
C LEU A 690 -11.04 -33.62 8.47
N ALA A 691 -10.45 -34.15 7.41
CA ALA A 691 -10.12 -35.57 7.29
C ALA A 691 -9.15 -36.01 8.41
N GLU A 692 -8.11 -35.22 8.63
CA GLU A 692 -7.14 -35.43 9.70
C GLU A 692 -7.77 -35.38 11.09
N ALA A 693 -8.69 -34.44 11.33
CA ALA A 693 -9.40 -34.34 12.59
C ALA A 693 -10.26 -35.59 12.85
N LYS A 694 -10.99 -36.08 11.83
CA LYS A 694 -11.78 -37.33 11.91
C LYS A 694 -10.90 -38.55 12.21
N ILE A 695 -9.76 -38.65 11.53
CA ILE A 695 -8.77 -39.72 11.73
C ILE A 695 -8.20 -39.66 13.15
N ALA A 696 -7.79 -38.47 13.61
CA ALA A 696 -7.25 -38.27 14.94
C ALA A 696 -8.29 -38.62 16.03
N GLU A 697 -9.56 -38.24 15.83
CA GLU A 697 -10.64 -38.60 16.73
C GLU A 697 -10.84 -40.11 16.81
N LYS A 698 -10.82 -40.82 15.67
CA LYS A 698 -10.94 -42.28 15.63
C LYS A 698 -9.80 -42.99 16.37
N ILE A 699 -8.57 -42.50 16.27
CA ILE A 699 -7.43 -43.03 17.04
C ILE A 699 -7.58 -42.76 18.54
N ARG A 700 -7.98 -41.53 18.92
CA ARG A 700 -8.18 -41.14 20.33
C ARG A 700 -9.36 -41.87 20.99
N ASN A 701 -10.42 -42.12 20.23
CA ASN A 701 -11.62 -42.80 20.67
C ASN A 701 -11.96 -43.96 19.71
N PRO A 702 -11.45 -45.18 19.97
CA PRO A 702 -11.69 -46.33 19.10
C PRO A 702 -13.17 -46.66 18.87
N LYS A 703 -14.08 -46.20 19.73
CA LYS A 703 -15.54 -46.40 19.59
C LYS A 703 -16.19 -45.46 18.56
N THR A 704 -15.54 -44.35 18.20
CA THR A 704 -16.06 -43.44 17.18
C THR A 704 -16.23 -44.19 15.85
N LYS A 705 -17.38 -44.05 15.19
CA LYS A 705 -17.58 -44.64 13.86
C LYS A 705 -16.93 -43.72 12.83
N LEU A 706 -16.10 -44.31 11.97
CA LEU A 706 -15.52 -43.63 10.82
C LEU A 706 -15.84 -44.48 9.60
N GLU A 707 -16.47 -43.87 8.60
CA GLU A 707 -16.80 -44.53 7.33
C GLU A 707 -15.53 -44.68 6.47
N ALA A 708 -15.64 -45.45 5.39
CA ALA A 708 -14.56 -45.54 4.42
C ALA A 708 -14.27 -44.17 3.81
N ALA A 709 -13.01 -43.90 3.46
CA ALA A 709 -12.63 -42.63 2.88
C ALA A 709 -13.33 -42.41 1.52
N PRO A 710 -13.62 -41.14 1.14
CA PRO A 710 -14.02 -40.82 -0.21
C PRO A 710 -12.96 -41.26 -1.23
N SER A 711 -13.36 -41.35 -2.49
CA SER A 711 -12.41 -41.58 -3.59
C SER A 711 -11.31 -40.51 -3.57
N PRO A 712 -10.02 -40.89 -3.67
CA PRO A 712 -8.94 -39.93 -3.58
C PRO A 712 -8.92 -39.00 -4.80
N SER A 713 -8.79 -37.72 -4.50
CA SER A 713 -8.45 -36.70 -5.48
C SER A 713 -7.03 -36.92 -6.04
N LYS A 714 -6.75 -36.41 -7.24
CA LYS A 714 -5.44 -36.52 -7.90
C LYS A 714 -5.07 -35.24 -8.63
N SER A 715 -3.83 -34.79 -8.43
CA SER A 715 -3.22 -33.75 -9.27
C SER A 715 -2.57 -34.34 -10.52
N VAL A 716 -2.11 -33.46 -11.41
CA VAL A 716 -1.15 -33.84 -12.45
C VAL A 716 0.16 -34.33 -11.82
N PRO A 717 0.88 -35.26 -12.48
CA PRO A 717 2.11 -35.85 -11.92
C PRO A 717 3.28 -34.87 -11.89
N GLU A 718 3.34 -33.94 -12.85
CA GLU A 718 4.40 -32.94 -12.96
C GLU A 718 3.78 -31.56 -13.19
N TYR A 719 4.32 -30.57 -12.52
CA TYR A 719 3.94 -29.17 -12.64
C TYR A 719 5.10 -28.29 -12.16
N PRO A 720 5.19 -27.01 -12.61
CA PRO A 720 6.19 -26.09 -12.11
C PRO A 720 6.06 -25.90 -10.60
N THR A 721 7.15 -26.10 -9.87
CA THR A 721 7.23 -25.82 -8.44
C THR A 721 8.07 -24.57 -8.20
N LEU A 722 7.64 -23.78 -7.23
CA LEU A 722 8.24 -22.51 -6.86
C LEU A 722 8.42 -22.44 -5.34
N VAL A 723 9.54 -22.94 -4.84
CA VAL A 723 9.90 -22.82 -3.42
C VAL A 723 10.46 -21.41 -3.12
N PRO A 724 10.42 -20.94 -1.85
CA PRO A 724 10.99 -19.64 -1.50
C PRO A 724 12.47 -19.53 -1.89
N GLY A 725 12.84 -18.40 -2.50
CA GLY A 725 14.20 -18.15 -3.02
C GLY A 725 14.44 -18.58 -4.47
N GLN A 726 13.49 -19.25 -5.12
CA GLN A 726 13.55 -19.63 -6.54
C GLN A 726 12.73 -18.72 -7.46
N GLU A 727 12.26 -17.58 -6.95
CA GLU A 727 11.53 -16.56 -7.70
C GLU A 727 12.33 -16.04 -8.91
N ARG A 728 11.62 -15.59 -9.95
CA ARG A 728 12.23 -14.94 -11.10
C ARG A 728 13.01 -13.72 -10.64
N LYS A 729 14.25 -13.60 -11.12
CA LYS A 729 15.11 -12.46 -10.78
C LYS A 729 14.52 -11.17 -11.34
N LEU A 730 14.15 -10.26 -10.44
CA LEU A 730 13.69 -8.92 -10.80
C LEU A 730 14.89 -8.00 -11.06
N GLN A 731 14.74 -7.08 -12.02
CA GLN A 731 15.71 -6.03 -12.23
C GLN A 731 15.53 -4.97 -11.14
N THR A 732 16.53 -4.81 -10.28
CA THR A 732 16.50 -3.86 -9.16
C THR A 732 17.19 -2.53 -9.46
N ARG A 733 17.91 -2.44 -10.58
CA ARG A 733 18.61 -1.22 -11.01
C ARG A 733 18.32 -0.92 -12.48
N LEU A 734 17.99 0.33 -12.74
CA LEU A 734 17.94 0.87 -14.10
C LEU A 734 19.36 0.92 -14.69
N ASP A 735 19.45 0.88 -16.02
CA ASP A 735 20.74 1.02 -16.69
C ASP A 735 21.30 2.45 -16.56
N LEU A 736 22.55 2.71 -16.98
CA LEU A 736 23.15 4.04 -16.81
C LEU A 736 22.38 5.15 -17.55
N TRP A 737 21.78 4.82 -18.69
CA TRP A 737 21.03 5.77 -19.51
C TRP A 737 19.67 6.04 -18.90
N ASP A 738 18.93 5.01 -18.51
CA ASP A 738 17.66 5.11 -17.81
C ASP A 738 17.81 5.86 -16.49
N ARG A 739 18.87 5.58 -15.72
CA ARG A 739 19.18 6.32 -14.50
C ARG A 739 19.50 7.78 -14.78
N PHE A 740 20.19 8.06 -15.88
CA PHE A 740 20.43 9.43 -16.32
C PHE A 740 19.12 10.10 -16.73
N GLN A 741 18.23 9.46 -17.48
CA GLN A 741 16.96 10.03 -17.93
C GLN A 741 15.99 10.28 -16.77
N THR A 742 15.85 9.29 -15.86
CA THR A 742 14.96 9.32 -14.70
C THR A 742 15.55 10.07 -13.50
N ALA A 743 16.81 10.51 -13.57
CA ALA A 743 17.55 11.07 -12.43
C ALA A 743 17.59 10.12 -11.22
N ASP A 744 17.66 8.81 -11.45
CA ASP A 744 17.70 7.79 -10.41
C ASP A 744 19.08 7.73 -9.71
N GLY A 745 19.13 8.44 -8.57
CA GLY A 745 20.27 8.57 -7.70
C GLY A 745 21.00 9.92 -7.84
N LEU A 746 21.84 10.23 -6.85
CA LEU A 746 22.50 11.54 -6.74
C LEU A 746 23.40 11.85 -7.94
N ILE A 747 24.25 10.91 -8.36
CA ILE A 747 25.22 11.14 -9.46
C ILE A 747 24.49 11.30 -10.81
N PRO A 748 23.60 10.37 -11.24
CA PRO A 748 22.85 10.55 -12.48
C PRO A 748 21.99 11.82 -12.47
N GLY A 749 21.37 12.16 -11.34
CA GLY A 749 20.60 13.40 -11.19
C GLY A 749 21.44 14.66 -11.36
N ILE A 750 22.63 14.73 -10.75
CA ILE A 750 23.56 15.87 -10.92
C ILE A 750 24.02 15.98 -12.39
N LEU A 751 24.37 14.86 -13.02
CA LEU A 751 24.82 14.84 -14.41
C LEU A 751 23.69 15.31 -15.35
N ARG A 752 22.47 14.81 -15.16
CA ARG A 752 21.29 15.23 -15.94
C ARG A 752 21.03 16.71 -15.79
N PHE A 753 21.08 17.23 -14.57
CA PHE A 753 20.92 18.66 -14.31
C PHE A 753 22.01 19.49 -14.99
N ALA A 754 23.28 19.08 -14.93
CA ALA A 754 24.39 19.80 -15.55
C ALA A 754 24.25 19.86 -17.08
N VAL A 755 23.91 18.74 -17.72
CA VAL A 755 23.66 18.68 -19.18
C VAL A 755 22.47 19.57 -19.55
N ALA A 756 21.37 19.47 -18.80
CA ALA A 756 20.19 20.29 -19.03
C ALA A 756 20.49 21.80 -18.87
N ALA A 757 21.11 22.20 -17.76
CA ALA A 757 21.49 23.59 -17.51
C ALA A 757 22.43 24.13 -18.61
N GLY A 758 23.35 23.32 -19.13
CA GLY A 758 24.20 23.68 -20.26
C GLY A 758 23.41 23.97 -21.54
N ILE A 759 22.46 23.11 -21.89
CA ILE A 759 21.59 23.30 -23.07
C ILE A 759 20.71 24.55 -22.92
N ILE A 760 20.11 24.76 -21.75
CA ILE A 760 19.29 25.96 -21.48
C ILE A 760 20.15 27.21 -21.59
N SER A 761 21.33 27.22 -20.98
CA SER A 761 22.26 28.36 -21.05
C SER A 761 22.66 28.69 -22.49
N GLY A 762 22.89 27.67 -23.32
CA GLY A 762 23.14 27.83 -24.76
C GLY A 762 21.93 28.44 -25.49
N ALA A 763 20.71 27.96 -25.21
CA ALA A 763 19.48 28.51 -25.81
C ALA A 763 19.23 29.97 -25.38
N LEU A 764 19.44 30.30 -24.10
CA LEU A 764 19.35 31.66 -23.58
C LEU A 764 20.41 32.58 -24.22
N TYR A 765 21.64 32.11 -24.39
CA TYR A 765 22.71 32.85 -25.05
C TYR A 765 22.38 33.13 -26.52
N LEU A 766 21.94 32.12 -27.28
CA LEU A 766 21.57 32.27 -28.69
C LEU A 766 20.41 33.24 -28.90
N THR A 767 19.37 33.12 -28.07
CA THR A 767 18.23 34.04 -28.12
C THR A 767 18.62 35.45 -27.68
N SER A 768 19.47 35.60 -26.66
CA SER A 768 19.97 36.90 -26.20
C SER A 768 20.79 37.59 -27.29
N PHE A 769 21.71 36.86 -27.90
CA PHE A 769 22.55 37.37 -28.98
C PHE A 769 21.72 37.82 -30.18
N ALA A 770 20.66 37.09 -30.52
CA ALA A 770 19.77 37.42 -31.63
C ALA A 770 18.75 38.54 -31.31
N VAL A 771 18.47 38.82 -30.03
CA VAL A 771 17.54 39.86 -29.60
C VAL A 771 18.21 41.22 -29.42
N PHE A 772 19.49 41.25 -29.06
CA PHE A 772 20.26 42.48 -28.76
C PHE A 772 21.25 42.90 -29.86
N ARG A 773 21.33 42.14 -30.96
CA ARG A 773 21.90 42.60 -32.23
C ARG A 773 20.78 43.10 -33.11
#